data_AF-A0A0S4X2L3-F1
#
_entry.id   AF-A0A0S4X2L3-F1
#
_cell.length_a   1.000
_cell.length_b   1.000
_cell.length_c   1.000
_cell.angle_alpha   90.00
_cell.angle_beta   90.00
_cell.angle_gamma   90.00
#
_symmetry.space_group_name_H-M   'P 1'
#
loop_
_entity.id
_entity.type
_entity.pdbx_description
1 polymer ?
#
loop_
_entity_poly.entity_id
_entity_poly.type
_entity_poly.pdbx_seq_one_letter_code
_entity_poly.pdbx_strand_id
1 'polypeptide(L)'
;MGNQFSINRNRPANAGEAHASSTEAKPAPDAASPSRQVRVATAPSILEGLRKLRLPFNFGARVPPLPEETWAEIARRVDTKTLHRMRAVSKTLKAAADTEIRQLTVNTVEALQAAKRYACLETLKMDGYFGDADLEGLPASLRELDLFSTRYVSAKGLAHLSKLPLVRLKVRANGIHAEAARALAASTTLTALDIRGNGIGDAGAQALAANTSITSLDASFNDIGVAGARALAANTTLTSLDLGFNAIGDEGLQALATNTTLTSLTVGSCEIGDAGAAALANNTALTSVDLTCNHIGEEGAEGLAANTVLTSLDLTRNSISDRGAAALAGNTTLTSLCVNFNDIYGRGARWLAENTTLTTLDISYNPIGDWGALGLADNTTLRSLSVVAGRIGVEGARALAGNTTLTALDISVNAIGNEGAQALAANATLTTLSLRSCELRAAAAEAFKANTTLASLDIGENRIEAAGAQALADNTALTTLRITGNQIGMAGAQALAANRSLTKLNISQNDIRSAGAQALAANTSLTSLDVSSASIGAAGAQALAANTSITWLNINDNHIGDAGAQALAANTRLTSLSIWGNRIGDAGVKALAANTTLTKLTIGKRVDKQLGEQIGDLAWQELMASVDRSGMTFHSL
;
A
#
# COMPACT_ATOMS: atom_id res chain seq x y z
N MET A 1 12.10 10.95 -4.10
CA MET A 1 11.61 9.55 -4.14
C MET A 1 12.79 8.69 -4.54
N GLY A 2 13.08 7.61 -3.82
CA GLY A 2 14.34 6.87 -3.96
C GLY A 2 14.35 5.85 -5.11
N ASN A 3 15.54 5.54 -5.61
CA ASN A 3 15.78 4.58 -6.68
C ASN A 3 16.09 3.19 -6.08
N GLN A 4 15.17 2.23 -6.15
CA GLN A 4 15.39 0.83 -5.72
C GLN A 4 16.13 -0.01 -6.78
N PHE A 5 16.99 -0.93 -6.34
CA PHE A 5 17.70 -1.94 -7.16
C PHE A 5 17.96 -3.22 -6.35
N SER A 6 18.43 -4.31 -6.98
CA SER A 6 18.94 -5.53 -6.30
C SER A 6 20.13 -6.16 -7.08
N ILE A 7 20.78 -7.22 -6.56
CA ILE A 7 22.02 -7.77 -7.17
C ILE A 7 22.30 -9.28 -6.90
N ASN A 8 21.93 -10.24 -7.76
CA ASN A 8 22.83 -11.30 -8.30
C ASN A 8 22.13 -12.56 -8.84
N ARG A 9 22.58 -13.05 -10.01
CA ARG A 9 22.46 -14.46 -10.48
C ARG A 9 23.60 -14.87 -11.43
N ASN A 10 23.92 -16.17 -11.49
CA ASN A 10 25.07 -16.76 -12.21
C ASN A 10 24.66 -17.74 -13.35
N ARG A 11 25.53 -17.95 -14.36
CA ARG A 11 25.29 -18.84 -15.53
C ARG A 11 26.62 -19.23 -16.25
N PRO A 12 26.79 -20.45 -16.79
CA PRO A 12 27.88 -20.83 -17.73
C PRO A 12 27.54 -20.60 -19.23
N ALA A 13 28.42 -21.02 -20.17
CA ALA A 13 28.61 -20.35 -21.49
C ALA A 13 28.71 -21.24 -22.78
N ASN A 14 29.03 -20.58 -23.93
CA ASN A 14 29.32 -21.03 -25.33
C ASN A 14 28.12 -21.16 -26.32
N ALA A 15 28.22 -20.93 -27.65
CA ALA A 15 29.13 -20.14 -28.54
C ALA A 15 28.60 -20.05 -30.02
N GLY A 16 29.02 -19.05 -30.85
CA GLY A 16 28.72 -18.85 -32.30
C GLY A 16 27.42 -18.05 -32.65
N GLU A 17 27.26 -16.99 -33.48
CA GLU A 17 27.89 -16.38 -34.71
C GLU A 17 27.17 -16.76 -36.04
N ALA A 18 26.84 -15.91 -37.05
CA ALA A 18 27.02 -14.45 -37.34
C ALA A 18 25.78 -13.90 -38.18
N HIS A 19 25.72 -12.91 -39.12
CA HIS A 19 26.65 -12.02 -39.89
C HIS A 19 25.91 -10.74 -40.50
N ALA A 20 26.50 -10.10 -41.55
CA ALA A 20 26.12 -8.92 -42.40
C ALA A 20 24.72 -8.90 -43.13
N SER A 21 24.16 -7.84 -43.78
CA SER A 21 24.26 -6.33 -43.89
C SER A 21 23.16 -5.82 -44.91
N SER A 22 22.96 -4.60 -45.49
CA SER A 22 23.37 -3.15 -45.39
C SER A 22 22.59 -2.23 -46.40
N THR A 23 22.34 -0.92 -46.09
CA THR A 23 22.10 0.29 -47.00
C THR A 23 20.96 0.32 -48.06
N GLU A 24 20.30 1.41 -48.52
CA GLU A 24 19.90 2.83 -48.17
C GLU A 24 19.13 3.43 -49.42
N ALA A 25 18.45 4.59 -49.56
CA ALA A 25 17.77 5.61 -48.72
C ALA A 25 17.02 6.67 -49.63
N LYS A 26 16.35 7.71 -49.05
CA LYS A 26 15.80 9.00 -49.63
C LYS A 26 14.50 8.99 -50.50
N PRO A 27 13.77 10.12 -50.70
CA PRO A 27 13.79 11.49 -50.10
C PRO A 27 12.40 12.04 -49.60
N ALA A 28 12.26 13.37 -49.36
CA ALA A 28 11.04 14.15 -48.94
C ALA A 28 10.84 15.41 -49.88
N PRO A 29 10.04 16.52 -49.66
CA PRO A 29 9.57 17.20 -48.40
C PRO A 29 8.17 17.95 -48.44
N ASP A 30 7.95 18.90 -47.49
CA ASP A 30 7.17 20.18 -47.54
C ASP A 30 5.61 20.26 -47.63
N ALA A 31 4.88 21.30 -47.14
CA ALA A 31 5.16 22.47 -46.26
C ALA A 31 3.85 23.19 -45.76
N ALA A 32 3.90 24.07 -44.73
CA ALA A 32 3.10 25.33 -44.52
C ALA A 32 3.06 25.84 -43.04
N SER A 33 2.78 27.14 -42.82
CA SER A 33 2.80 27.92 -41.53
C SER A 33 1.74 29.07 -41.56
N PRO A 34 1.58 29.99 -40.57
CA PRO A 34 2.05 30.12 -39.16
C PRO A 34 0.84 30.17 -38.17
N SER A 35 0.68 30.83 -37.00
CA SER A 35 1.40 31.73 -36.04
C SER A 35 0.65 31.64 -34.66
N ARG A 36 0.81 32.42 -33.54
CA ARG A 36 1.62 33.60 -33.13
C ARG A 36 1.84 33.63 -31.58
N GLN A 37 2.99 34.19 -31.17
CA GLN A 37 3.45 34.75 -29.87
C GLN A 37 2.50 34.92 -28.65
N VAL A 38 2.97 34.49 -27.45
CA VAL A 38 3.35 35.34 -26.27
C VAL A 38 4.62 34.73 -25.62
N ARG A 39 5.41 35.50 -24.85
CA ARG A 39 6.65 35.05 -24.16
C ARG A 39 6.43 34.63 -22.70
N VAL A 40 7.17 33.61 -22.26
CA VAL A 40 7.70 33.49 -20.88
C VAL A 40 9.18 33.11 -21.00
N ALA A 41 10.05 33.63 -20.12
CA ALA A 41 11.48 33.35 -20.15
C ALA A 41 11.83 32.12 -19.30
N THR A 42 12.54 31.15 -19.87
CA THR A 42 13.06 29.97 -19.19
C THR A 42 14.60 29.99 -19.16
N ALA A 43 15.20 29.32 -18.18
CA ALA A 43 16.66 29.17 -18.11
C ALA A 43 17.19 28.34 -19.30
N PRO A 44 18.44 28.56 -19.76
CA PRO A 44 18.96 27.88 -20.94
C PRO A 44 18.98 26.36 -20.80
N SER A 45 18.56 25.66 -21.86
CA SER A 45 18.56 24.19 -21.86
C SER A 45 19.99 23.63 -21.88
N ILE A 46 20.20 22.44 -21.32
CA ILE A 46 21.51 21.74 -21.36
C ILE A 46 21.97 21.53 -22.82
N LEU A 47 21.02 21.28 -23.74
CA LEU A 47 21.24 21.19 -25.18
C LEU A 47 21.84 22.48 -25.80
N GLU A 48 21.50 23.64 -25.25
CA GLU A 48 21.97 24.94 -25.72
C GLU A 48 23.36 25.30 -25.16
N GLY A 49 23.70 24.79 -23.97
CA GLY A 49 25.08 24.75 -23.47
C GLY A 49 25.97 23.85 -24.34
N LEU A 50 25.52 22.61 -24.61
CA LEU A 50 26.22 21.66 -25.47
C LEU A 50 26.43 22.20 -26.90
N ARG A 51 25.47 22.94 -27.47
CA ARG A 51 25.62 23.60 -28.78
C ARG A 51 26.71 24.69 -28.82
N LYS A 52 27.15 25.24 -27.69
CA LYS A 52 28.22 26.26 -27.64
C LYS A 52 29.63 25.66 -27.59
N LEU A 53 29.76 24.35 -27.31
CA LEU A 53 31.03 23.62 -27.37
C LEU A 53 31.45 23.32 -28.82
N ARG A 54 31.91 24.35 -29.54
CA ARG A 54 32.68 24.19 -30.77
C ARG A 54 34.06 23.58 -30.47
N LEU A 55 34.13 22.27 -30.34
CA LEU A 55 35.40 21.53 -30.41
C LEU A 55 35.71 21.16 -31.88
N PRO A 56 36.87 21.54 -32.44
CA PRO A 56 37.23 21.22 -33.82
C PRO A 56 37.86 19.82 -33.89
N PHE A 57 37.12 18.82 -34.41
CA PHE A 57 37.67 17.48 -34.62
C PHE A 57 37.33 16.89 -36.00
N ASN A 58 38.33 16.23 -36.59
CA ASN A 58 38.25 15.53 -37.87
C ASN A 58 37.32 14.31 -37.79
N PHE A 59 36.66 14.01 -38.92
CA PHE A 59 35.93 12.75 -39.17
C PHE A 59 36.87 11.54 -39.35
N GLY A 60 37.66 11.26 -38.32
CA GLY A 60 38.62 10.16 -38.25
C GLY A 60 39.12 9.84 -36.84
N ALA A 61 38.86 10.71 -35.86
CA ALA A 61 39.09 10.42 -34.44
C ALA A 61 37.81 9.91 -33.77
N ARG A 62 37.94 9.00 -32.79
CA ARG A 62 36.84 8.70 -31.87
C ARG A 62 36.45 10.00 -31.14
N VAL A 63 35.15 10.27 -31.02
CA VAL A 63 34.65 11.31 -30.11
C VAL A 63 35.22 11.01 -28.71
N PRO A 64 35.91 11.96 -28.06
CA PRO A 64 36.44 11.72 -26.72
C PRO A 64 35.27 11.41 -25.77
N PRO A 65 35.38 10.40 -24.89
CA PRO A 65 34.32 10.11 -23.95
C PRO A 65 34.07 11.34 -23.07
N LEU A 66 32.79 11.66 -22.82
CA LEU A 66 32.45 12.70 -21.85
C LEU A 66 33.10 12.38 -20.50
N PRO A 67 33.62 13.38 -19.76
CA PRO A 67 34.23 13.17 -18.45
C PRO A 67 33.30 12.42 -17.50
N GLU A 68 33.86 11.61 -16.60
CA GLU A 68 33.07 10.78 -15.69
C GLU A 68 32.16 11.63 -14.79
N GLU A 69 32.61 12.82 -14.38
CA GLU A 69 31.82 13.84 -13.69
C GLU A 69 30.58 14.28 -14.50
N THR A 70 30.71 14.42 -15.82
CA THR A 70 29.59 14.79 -16.70
C THR A 70 28.58 13.63 -16.81
N TRP A 71 29.05 12.39 -16.85
CA TRP A 71 28.15 11.23 -16.81
C TRP A 71 27.47 11.07 -15.44
N ALA A 72 28.15 11.36 -14.34
CA ALA A 72 27.56 11.33 -13.00
C ALA A 72 26.49 12.43 -12.84
N GLU A 73 26.74 13.64 -13.34
CA GLU A 73 25.75 14.73 -13.32
C GLU A 73 24.55 14.46 -14.26
N ILE A 74 24.75 13.69 -15.34
CA ILE A 74 23.64 13.14 -16.14
C ILE A 74 22.87 12.07 -15.35
N ALA A 75 23.57 11.10 -14.74
CA ALA A 75 22.97 10.03 -13.93
C ALA A 75 22.11 10.57 -12.78
N ARG A 76 22.55 11.66 -12.15
CA ARG A 76 21.85 12.40 -11.08
C ARG A 76 20.56 13.10 -11.53
N ARG A 77 20.43 13.42 -12.82
CA ARG A 77 19.31 14.20 -13.40
C ARG A 77 18.29 13.37 -14.18
N VAL A 78 18.52 12.08 -14.36
CA VAL A 78 17.63 11.18 -15.09
C VAL A 78 16.84 10.25 -14.17
N ASP A 79 15.72 9.73 -14.67
CA ASP A 79 14.84 8.82 -13.93
C ASP A 79 15.49 7.44 -13.69
N THR A 80 14.93 6.66 -12.76
CA THR A 80 15.40 5.32 -12.36
C THR A 80 15.55 4.35 -13.54
N LYS A 81 14.67 4.44 -14.54
CA LYS A 81 14.66 3.55 -15.72
C LYS A 81 15.69 3.99 -16.75
N THR A 82 15.97 5.28 -16.88
CA THR A 82 17.11 5.79 -17.67
C THR A 82 18.44 5.48 -16.99
N LEU A 83 18.56 5.66 -15.66
CA LEU A 83 19.66 5.17 -14.84
C LEU A 83 19.91 3.67 -15.08
N HIS A 84 18.86 2.85 -15.05
CA HIS A 84 19.02 1.43 -15.35
C HIS A 84 19.56 1.17 -16.77
N ARG A 85 19.02 1.85 -17.78
CA ARG A 85 19.47 1.70 -19.17
C ARG A 85 20.94 2.11 -19.34
N MET A 86 21.42 3.14 -18.63
CA MET A 86 22.84 3.51 -18.60
C MET A 86 23.73 2.33 -18.15
N ARG A 87 23.30 1.55 -17.14
CA ARG A 87 24.03 0.35 -16.64
C ARG A 87 24.21 -0.76 -17.68
N ALA A 88 23.37 -0.78 -18.73
CA ALA A 88 23.42 -1.79 -19.79
C ALA A 88 24.22 -1.34 -21.04
N VAL A 89 24.46 -0.04 -21.23
CA VAL A 89 25.01 0.50 -22.49
C VAL A 89 26.54 0.52 -22.53
N SER A 90 27.23 0.86 -21.42
CA SER A 90 28.70 0.84 -21.39
C SER A 90 29.25 0.71 -19.97
N LYS A 91 30.55 0.36 -19.83
CA LYS A 91 31.24 0.31 -18.53
C LYS A 91 31.25 1.69 -17.84
N THR A 92 31.48 2.76 -18.58
CA THR A 92 31.51 4.15 -18.07
C THR A 92 30.12 4.61 -17.63
N LEU A 93 29.09 4.33 -18.44
CA LEU A 93 27.69 4.64 -18.10
C LEU A 93 27.20 3.81 -16.90
N LYS A 94 27.66 2.57 -16.77
CA LYS A 94 27.41 1.74 -15.59
C LYS A 94 28.09 2.31 -14.35
N ALA A 95 29.35 2.75 -14.43
CA ALA A 95 30.02 3.37 -13.28
C ALA A 95 29.27 4.62 -12.80
N ALA A 96 28.91 5.53 -13.71
CA ALA A 96 28.17 6.75 -13.39
C ALA A 96 26.73 6.50 -12.88
N ALA A 97 26.07 5.44 -13.35
CA ALA A 97 24.76 5.04 -12.83
C ALA A 97 24.86 4.31 -11.47
N ASP A 98 25.89 3.48 -11.28
CA ASP A 98 26.19 2.81 -10.00
C ASP A 98 26.56 3.82 -8.90
N THR A 99 27.08 5.01 -9.23
CA THR A 99 27.36 6.08 -8.25
C THR A 99 26.13 6.81 -7.69
N GLU A 100 24.96 6.78 -8.36
CA GLU A 100 23.72 7.46 -7.90
C GLU A 100 22.64 6.45 -7.43
N ILE A 101 23.05 5.23 -7.09
CA ILE A 101 22.20 4.22 -6.45
C ILE A 101 21.97 4.59 -4.99
N ARG A 102 20.72 4.96 -4.65
CA ARG A 102 20.33 5.42 -3.31
C ARG A 102 19.51 4.41 -2.51
N GLN A 103 18.80 3.48 -3.14
CA GLN A 103 18.07 2.42 -2.42
C GLN A 103 18.36 1.03 -3.00
N LEU A 104 18.44 0.02 -2.14
CA LEU A 104 18.77 -1.35 -2.54
C LEU A 104 17.99 -2.37 -1.71
N THR A 105 17.62 -3.50 -2.32
CA THR A 105 17.22 -4.73 -1.61
C THR A 105 18.24 -5.83 -1.88
N VAL A 106 18.64 -6.55 -0.82
CA VAL A 106 19.60 -7.67 -0.92
C VAL A 106 19.08 -8.89 -0.16
N ASN A 107 19.37 -10.08 -0.70
CA ASN A 107 18.89 -11.37 -0.22
C ASN A 107 20.01 -12.42 -0.05
N THR A 108 21.25 -12.04 -0.37
CA THR A 108 22.45 -12.89 -0.36
C THR A 108 23.66 -12.07 0.08
N VAL A 109 24.65 -12.72 0.67
CA VAL A 109 25.89 -12.06 1.14
C VAL A 109 26.64 -11.44 -0.04
N GLU A 110 26.67 -12.10 -1.20
CA GLU A 110 27.30 -11.58 -2.42
C GLU A 110 26.62 -10.30 -2.93
N ALA A 111 25.29 -10.21 -2.79
CA ALA A 111 24.55 -8.98 -3.09
C ALA A 111 24.94 -7.84 -2.14
N LEU A 112 25.16 -8.15 -0.86
CA LEU A 112 25.55 -7.18 0.16
C LEU A 112 27.01 -6.72 -0.01
N GLN A 113 27.97 -7.62 -0.24
CA GLN A 113 29.34 -7.24 -0.57
C GLN A 113 29.38 -6.46 -1.89
N ALA A 114 28.46 -6.71 -2.82
CA ALA A 114 28.29 -5.87 -4.00
C ALA A 114 27.67 -4.49 -3.69
N ALA A 115 26.76 -4.37 -2.72
CA ALA A 115 26.19 -3.11 -2.26
C ALA A 115 27.23 -2.14 -1.70
N LYS A 116 28.29 -2.65 -1.05
CA LYS A 116 29.37 -1.85 -0.44
C LYS A 116 30.15 -0.97 -1.45
N ARG A 117 29.96 -1.16 -2.76
CA ARG A 117 30.54 -0.29 -3.81
C ARG A 117 29.75 1.00 -4.06
N TYR A 118 28.52 1.13 -3.56
CA TYR A 118 27.62 2.25 -3.84
C TYR A 118 27.79 3.36 -2.79
N ALA A 119 28.67 4.32 -3.09
CA ALA A 119 29.04 5.42 -2.19
C ALA A 119 27.88 6.38 -1.81
N CYS A 120 26.77 6.33 -2.52
CA CYS A 120 25.56 7.14 -2.25
C CYS A 120 24.36 6.29 -1.78
N LEU A 121 24.58 5.07 -1.29
CA LEU A 121 23.49 4.21 -0.80
C LEU A 121 22.92 4.76 0.51
N GLU A 122 21.66 5.20 0.49
CA GLU A 122 20.93 5.82 1.59
C GLU A 122 19.96 4.83 2.27
N THR A 123 19.35 3.90 1.51
CA THR A 123 18.39 2.91 2.02
C THR A 123 18.80 1.49 1.63
N LEU A 124 18.76 0.55 2.58
CA LEU A 124 19.02 -0.86 2.34
C LEU A 124 17.97 -1.73 3.02
N LYS A 125 17.31 -2.61 2.25
CA LYS A 125 16.53 -3.73 2.79
C LYS A 125 17.36 -5.01 2.69
N MET A 126 17.42 -5.77 3.78
CA MET A 126 18.07 -7.07 3.88
C MET A 126 17.00 -8.13 4.19
N ASP A 127 16.79 -9.04 3.23
CA ASP A 127 15.69 -10.01 3.20
C ASP A 127 16.27 -11.40 2.89
N GLY A 128 16.91 -12.00 3.90
CA GLY A 128 17.73 -13.21 3.75
C GLY A 128 18.56 -13.55 4.99
N TYR A 129 19.38 -14.59 4.87
CA TYR A 129 20.22 -15.08 5.97
C TYR A 129 21.53 -14.26 6.07
N PHE A 130 21.50 -13.23 6.90
CA PHE A 130 22.64 -12.37 7.23
C PHE A 130 22.97 -12.48 8.72
N GLY A 131 24.26 -12.40 9.07
CA GLY A 131 24.75 -12.40 10.45
C GLY A 131 25.59 -11.17 10.82
N ASP A 132 26.15 -11.15 12.03
CA ASP A 132 26.91 -10.00 12.56
C ASP A 132 27.99 -9.47 11.61
N ALA A 133 28.80 -10.38 11.04
CA ALA A 133 29.91 -10.03 10.13
C ALA A 133 29.46 -9.46 8.76
N ASP A 134 28.18 -9.63 8.39
CA ASP A 134 27.62 -9.03 7.18
C ASP A 134 27.31 -7.54 7.39
N LEU A 135 26.90 -7.17 8.61
CA LEU A 135 26.67 -5.78 9.04
C LEU A 135 27.98 -5.01 9.20
N GLU A 136 29.12 -5.70 9.38
CA GLU A 136 30.44 -5.07 9.37
C GLU A 136 30.81 -4.53 7.98
N GLY A 137 31.18 -3.25 7.93
CA GLY A 137 31.52 -2.56 6.68
C GLY A 137 30.33 -2.19 5.81
N LEU A 138 29.12 -2.06 6.37
CA LEU A 138 28.02 -1.34 5.72
C LEU A 138 28.41 0.12 5.37
N PRO A 139 27.89 0.72 4.27
CA PRO A 139 28.26 2.07 3.87
C PRO A 139 27.92 3.16 4.88
N ALA A 140 28.84 4.09 5.16
CA ALA A 140 28.58 5.26 6.01
C ALA A 140 27.60 6.29 5.40
N SER A 141 27.26 6.14 4.12
CA SER A 141 26.18 6.88 3.46
C SER A 141 24.78 6.45 3.91
N LEU A 142 24.66 5.28 4.55
CA LEU A 142 23.37 4.67 4.87
C LEU A 142 22.60 5.50 5.91
N ARG A 143 21.29 5.65 5.69
CA ARG A 143 20.34 6.41 6.53
C ARG A 143 19.14 5.58 6.94
N GLU A 144 18.79 4.56 6.15
CA GLU A 144 17.67 3.67 6.40
C GLU A 144 18.08 2.21 6.21
N LEU A 145 17.78 1.36 7.19
CA LEU A 145 18.07 -0.07 7.15
C LEU A 145 16.86 -0.89 7.60
N ASP A 146 16.48 -1.91 6.84
CA ASP A 146 15.36 -2.82 7.13
C ASP A 146 15.87 -4.27 7.16
N LEU A 147 16.01 -4.83 8.36
CA LEU A 147 16.46 -6.20 8.64
C LEU A 147 15.25 -7.08 8.98
N PHE A 148 14.70 -7.76 8.00
CA PHE A 148 13.53 -8.63 8.18
C PHE A 148 13.93 -10.10 8.29
N SER A 149 13.70 -10.72 9.47
CA SER A 149 13.99 -12.14 9.75
C SER A 149 15.42 -12.60 9.44
N THR A 150 16.40 -11.72 9.63
CA THR A 150 17.84 -11.98 9.59
C THR A 150 18.29 -12.74 10.85
N ARG A 151 17.96 -14.04 10.93
CA ARG A 151 18.04 -14.91 12.12
C ARG A 151 19.42 -15.13 12.77
N TYR A 152 20.48 -14.45 12.30
CA TYR A 152 21.85 -14.59 12.81
C TYR A 152 22.48 -13.26 13.25
N VAL A 153 21.67 -12.19 13.36
CA VAL A 153 22.11 -10.88 13.87
C VAL A 153 21.94 -10.84 15.39
N SER A 154 23.04 -10.61 16.11
CA SER A 154 23.09 -10.53 17.58
C SER A 154 23.24 -9.08 18.07
N ALA A 155 23.28 -8.91 19.40
CA ALA A 155 23.63 -7.64 20.02
C ALA A 155 24.96 -7.05 19.52
N LYS A 156 25.91 -7.88 19.07
CA LYS A 156 27.19 -7.43 18.50
C LYS A 156 27.00 -6.70 17.18
N GLY A 157 26.37 -7.34 16.18
CA GLY A 157 26.11 -6.70 14.89
C GLY A 157 25.30 -5.41 15.02
N LEU A 158 24.32 -5.40 15.95
CA LEU A 158 23.53 -4.21 16.26
C LEU A 158 24.32 -3.11 16.98
N ALA A 159 25.35 -3.46 17.77
CA ALA A 159 26.36 -2.53 18.30
C ALA A 159 27.36 -2.02 17.24
N HIS A 160 27.35 -2.56 16.02
CA HIS A 160 27.99 -1.91 14.86
C HIS A 160 27.01 -0.95 14.16
N LEU A 161 25.72 -1.29 14.08
CA LEU A 161 24.70 -0.39 13.50
C LEU A 161 24.53 0.91 14.28
N SER A 162 24.58 0.90 15.62
CA SER A 162 24.45 2.14 16.41
C SER A 162 25.62 3.12 16.25
N LYS A 163 26.71 2.70 15.60
CA LYS A 163 27.84 3.56 15.19
C LYS A 163 27.68 4.13 13.77
N LEU A 164 26.75 3.61 12.98
CA LEU A 164 26.43 4.14 11.66
C LEU A 164 25.46 5.33 11.81
N PRO A 165 25.53 6.34 10.92
CA PRO A 165 24.62 7.49 10.91
C PRO A 165 23.22 7.14 10.36
N LEU A 166 22.60 6.09 10.89
CA LEU A 166 21.26 5.64 10.55
C LEU A 166 20.21 6.54 11.20
N VAL A 167 19.21 6.96 10.43
CA VAL A 167 18.06 7.76 10.89
C VAL A 167 16.85 6.86 11.12
N ARG A 168 16.68 5.83 10.30
CA ARG A 168 15.63 4.81 10.47
C ARG A 168 16.22 3.41 10.47
N LEU A 169 15.79 2.57 11.41
CA LEU A 169 16.19 1.18 11.50
C LEU A 169 14.99 0.30 11.81
N LYS A 170 14.83 -0.78 11.04
CA LYS A 170 13.88 -1.87 11.32
C LYS A 170 14.63 -3.16 11.55
N VAL A 171 14.28 -3.89 12.60
CA VAL A 171 14.89 -5.16 13.02
C VAL A 171 13.76 -6.06 13.45
N ARG A 172 13.00 -6.60 12.49
CA ARG A 172 11.75 -7.31 12.74
C ARG A 172 11.95 -8.83 12.86
N ALA A 173 11.39 -9.42 13.92
CA ALA A 173 11.36 -10.86 14.16
C ALA A 173 12.75 -11.54 14.10
N ASN A 174 13.71 -10.98 14.84
CA ASN A 174 15.11 -11.41 14.85
C ASN A 174 15.57 -12.02 16.20
N GLY A 175 14.77 -11.90 17.28
CA GLY A 175 15.09 -12.48 18.59
C GLY A 175 16.28 -11.81 19.28
N ILE A 176 16.38 -10.48 19.17
CA ILE A 176 17.59 -9.74 19.56
C ILE A 176 17.74 -9.54 21.09
N HIS A 177 16.63 -9.68 21.83
CA HIS A 177 16.56 -9.56 23.29
C HIS A 177 17.10 -8.24 23.89
N ALA A 178 17.08 -8.14 25.23
CA ALA A 178 17.41 -6.93 25.99
C ALA A 178 18.83 -6.37 25.73
N GLU A 179 19.81 -7.22 25.48
CA GLU A 179 21.21 -6.80 25.25
C GLU A 179 21.33 -5.99 23.95
N ALA A 180 20.66 -6.42 22.89
CA ALA A 180 20.66 -5.70 21.63
C ALA A 180 19.84 -4.40 21.67
N ALA A 181 18.71 -4.39 22.38
CA ALA A 181 17.96 -3.16 22.64
C ALA A 181 18.85 -2.10 23.32
N ARG A 182 19.71 -2.52 24.27
CA ARG A 182 20.71 -1.67 24.91
C ARG A 182 21.84 -1.22 23.97
N ALA A 183 22.26 -2.08 23.02
CA ALA A 183 23.22 -1.70 21.99
C ALA A 183 22.67 -0.65 20.99
N LEU A 184 21.37 -0.73 20.69
CA LEU A 184 20.68 0.23 19.81
C LEU A 184 20.35 1.55 20.53
N ALA A 185 20.01 1.49 21.83
CA ALA A 185 19.79 2.68 22.66
C ALA A 185 21.02 3.62 22.75
N ALA A 186 22.21 3.13 22.45
CA ALA A 186 23.43 3.93 22.36
C ALA A 186 23.59 4.74 21.06
N SER A 187 22.70 4.58 20.07
CA SER A 187 22.72 5.39 18.85
C SER A 187 22.26 6.83 19.13
N THR A 188 23.01 7.81 18.62
CA THR A 188 22.68 9.24 18.70
C THR A 188 22.07 9.79 17.41
N THR A 189 21.80 8.94 16.41
CA THR A 189 21.32 9.37 15.09
C THR A 189 19.98 8.77 14.67
N LEU A 190 19.57 7.66 15.30
CA LEU A 190 18.26 7.03 15.04
C LEU A 190 17.14 7.92 15.57
N THR A 191 16.18 8.26 14.71
CA THR A 191 14.96 8.99 15.08
C THR A 191 13.71 8.12 14.98
N ALA A 192 13.69 7.10 14.10
CA ALA A 192 12.66 6.08 14.11
C ALA A 192 13.27 4.67 14.23
N LEU A 193 12.77 3.89 15.19
CA LEU A 193 13.21 2.54 15.46
C LEU A 193 12.01 1.58 15.46
N ASP A 194 12.15 0.46 14.76
CA ASP A 194 11.15 -0.60 14.63
C ASP A 194 11.81 -1.92 15.01
N ILE A 195 11.43 -2.45 16.17
CA ILE A 195 12.04 -3.63 16.81
C ILE A 195 10.96 -4.65 17.18
N ARG A 196 9.89 -4.73 16.40
CA ARG A 196 8.79 -5.64 16.63
C ARG A 196 9.21 -7.11 16.60
N GLY A 197 8.73 -7.90 17.56
CA GLY A 197 8.87 -9.36 17.54
C GLY A 197 10.20 -9.90 18.05
N ASN A 198 10.82 -9.28 19.06
CA ASN A 198 12.19 -9.59 19.47
C ASN A 198 12.38 -10.07 20.91
N GLY A 199 11.32 -10.08 21.74
CA GLY A 199 11.40 -10.49 23.14
C GLY A 199 12.44 -9.68 23.92
N ILE A 200 12.40 -8.34 23.80
CA ILE A 200 13.36 -7.45 24.47
C ILE A 200 13.05 -7.26 25.97
N GLY A 201 11.79 -7.46 26.37
CA GLY A 201 11.30 -7.32 27.73
C GLY A 201 11.55 -5.95 28.38
N ASP A 202 11.21 -5.87 29.67
CA ASP A 202 11.38 -4.66 30.48
C ASP A 202 12.82 -4.16 30.50
N ALA A 203 13.82 -5.05 30.55
CA ALA A 203 15.23 -4.70 30.58
C ALA A 203 15.76 -4.09 29.26
N GLY A 204 15.09 -4.37 28.14
CA GLY A 204 15.32 -3.72 26.85
C GLY A 204 14.57 -2.39 26.74
N ALA A 205 13.31 -2.35 27.16
CA ALA A 205 12.49 -1.13 27.18
C ALA A 205 13.12 -0.05 28.08
N GLN A 206 13.63 -0.42 29.26
CA GLN A 206 14.39 0.45 30.16
C GLN A 206 15.66 1.01 29.54
N ALA A 207 16.34 0.25 28.69
CA ALA A 207 17.53 0.73 28.00
C ALA A 207 17.16 1.74 26.90
N LEU A 208 16.11 1.46 26.12
CA LEU A 208 15.60 2.35 25.07
C LEU A 208 15.00 3.64 25.62
N ALA A 209 14.35 3.60 26.79
CA ALA A 209 13.84 4.77 27.49
C ALA A 209 14.91 5.82 27.82
N ALA A 210 16.18 5.41 27.94
CA ALA A 210 17.32 6.31 28.17
C ALA A 210 17.89 6.95 26.89
N ASN A 211 17.38 6.59 25.71
CA ASN A 211 17.79 7.21 24.45
C ASN A 211 17.16 8.61 24.27
N THR A 212 17.88 9.52 23.64
CA THR A 212 17.48 10.93 23.45
C THR A 212 17.47 11.41 21.99
N SER A 213 17.54 10.49 21.01
CA SER A 213 17.42 10.81 19.58
C SER A 213 16.17 10.21 18.93
N ILE A 214 15.67 9.07 19.45
CA ILE A 214 14.48 8.38 18.96
C ILE A 214 13.24 9.17 19.34
N THR A 215 12.41 9.46 18.33
CA THR A 215 11.10 10.13 18.47
C THR A 215 9.93 9.23 18.09
N SER A 216 10.17 8.17 17.31
CA SER A 216 9.18 7.16 16.95
C SER A 216 9.72 5.75 17.24
N LEU A 217 8.98 4.96 18.03
CA LEU A 217 9.37 3.61 18.43
C LEU A 217 8.22 2.61 18.22
N ASP A 218 8.40 1.64 17.32
CA ASP A 218 7.61 0.39 17.30
C ASP A 218 8.35 -0.67 18.12
N ALA A 219 7.82 -0.94 19.30
CA ALA A 219 8.25 -1.99 20.22
C ALA A 219 7.12 -3.01 20.46
N SER A 220 6.18 -3.17 19.52
CA SER A 220 5.11 -4.15 19.62
C SER A 220 5.64 -5.61 19.67
N PHE A 221 4.88 -6.53 20.28
CA PHE A 221 5.22 -7.96 20.39
C PHE A 221 6.65 -8.21 20.94
N ASN A 222 6.90 -7.86 22.21
CA ASN A 222 8.26 -7.86 22.79
C ASN A 222 8.36 -8.31 24.25
N ASP A 223 7.30 -8.89 24.81
CA ASP A 223 7.23 -9.34 26.20
C ASP A 223 7.50 -8.21 27.23
N ILE A 224 7.12 -6.98 26.86
CA ILE A 224 7.22 -5.80 27.73
C ILE A 224 6.05 -5.81 28.72
N GLY A 225 6.34 -5.56 30.00
CA GLY A 225 5.36 -5.42 31.06
C GLY A 225 5.35 -4.03 31.70
N VAL A 226 4.77 -3.96 32.90
CA VAL A 226 4.62 -2.71 33.67
C VAL A 226 5.94 -1.96 33.86
N ALA A 227 7.05 -2.65 34.15
CA ALA A 227 8.32 -1.98 34.48
C ALA A 227 9.07 -1.45 33.24
N GLY A 228 8.79 -1.97 32.04
CA GLY A 228 9.24 -1.42 30.77
C GLY A 228 8.35 -0.26 30.31
N ALA A 229 7.03 -0.40 30.42
CA ALA A 229 6.08 0.68 30.13
C ALA A 229 6.33 1.91 31.01
N ARG A 230 6.50 1.71 32.33
CA ARG A 230 6.83 2.77 33.30
C ARG A 230 8.18 3.43 33.06
N ALA A 231 9.13 2.73 32.43
CA ALA A 231 10.39 3.34 32.01
C ALA A 231 10.23 4.17 30.73
N LEU A 232 9.54 3.64 29.71
CA LEU A 232 9.26 4.37 28.46
C LEU A 232 8.40 5.62 28.72
N ALA A 233 7.49 5.59 29.68
CA ALA A 233 6.73 6.75 30.15
C ALA A 233 7.60 7.91 30.67
N ALA A 234 8.81 7.63 31.16
CA ALA A 234 9.75 8.64 31.64
C ALA A 234 10.65 9.22 30.52
N ASN A 235 10.54 8.74 29.28
CA ASN A 235 11.27 9.29 28.15
C ASN A 235 10.66 10.64 27.69
N THR A 236 11.51 11.58 27.29
CA THR A 236 11.11 12.96 26.93
C THR A 236 11.42 13.33 25.47
N THR A 237 11.69 12.34 24.61
CA THR A 237 11.96 12.55 23.17
C THR A 237 11.02 11.79 22.26
N LEU A 238 10.43 10.68 22.74
CA LEU A 238 9.36 9.97 22.05
C LEU A 238 8.11 10.85 21.91
N THR A 239 7.63 10.95 20.67
CA THR A 239 6.34 11.55 20.31
C THR A 239 5.36 10.52 19.74
N SER A 240 5.87 9.38 19.26
CA SER A 240 5.09 8.25 18.76
C SER A 240 5.63 6.93 19.34
N LEU A 241 4.75 6.14 19.95
CA LEU A 241 5.10 4.87 20.59
C LEU A 241 4.04 3.81 20.29
N ASP A 242 4.48 2.68 19.71
CA ASP A 242 3.68 1.46 19.57
C ASP A 242 4.23 0.38 20.53
N LEU A 243 3.36 -0.06 21.43
CA LEU A 243 3.57 -1.12 22.40
C LEU A 243 2.54 -2.24 22.26
N GLY A 244 1.82 -2.34 21.13
CA GLY A 244 0.79 -3.36 20.93
C GLY A 244 1.30 -4.80 21.12
N PHE A 245 0.44 -5.73 21.55
CA PHE A 245 0.81 -7.11 21.88
C PHE A 245 1.91 -7.21 22.96
N ASN A 246 1.79 -6.44 24.03
CA ASN A 246 2.65 -6.51 25.23
C ASN A 246 1.79 -6.44 26.50
N ALA A 247 2.04 -7.30 27.50
CA ALA A 247 1.25 -7.40 28.72
C ALA A 247 1.56 -6.27 29.73
N ILE A 248 1.33 -5.02 29.33
CA ILE A 248 1.59 -3.83 30.15
C ILE A 248 0.46 -3.52 31.14
N GLY A 249 -0.78 -3.94 30.84
CA GLY A 249 -1.96 -3.78 31.69
C GLY A 249 -2.28 -2.35 32.11
N ASP A 250 -3.19 -2.23 33.08
CA ASP A 250 -3.65 -0.94 33.61
C ASP A 250 -2.51 -0.12 34.25
N GLU A 251 -1.62 -0.74 35.03
CA GLU A 251 -0.48 -0.05 35.65
C GLU A 251 0.51 0.52 34.61
N GLY A 252 0.67 -0.17 33.47
CA GLY A 252 1.52 0.27 32.37
C GLY A 252 0.93 1.46 31.64
N LEU A 253 -0.37 1.42 31.31
CA LEU A 253 -1.05 2.55 30.69
C LEU A 253 -1.17 3.74 31.66
N GLN A 254 -1.42 3.52 32.95
CA GLN A 254 -1.41 4.56 33.98
C GLN A 254 -0.08 5.30 34.05
N ALA A 255 1.05 4.59 33.89
CA ALA A 255 2.36 5.24 33.80
C ALA A 255 2.49 6.06 32.50
N LEU A 256 2.17 5.46 31.34
CA LEU A 256 2.23 6.13 30.03
C LEU A 256 1.33 7.38 29.96
N ALA A 257 0.18 7.37 30.63
CA ALA A 257 -0.74 8.50 30.73
C ALA A 257 -0.15 9.74 31.45
N THR A 258 0.95 9.59 32.20
CA THR A 258 1.69 10.74 32.77
C THR A 258 2.68 11.40 31.81
N ASN A 259 2.94 10.80 30.64
CA ASN A 259 3.89 11.33 29.68
C ASN A 259 3.34 12.58 28.95
N THR A 260 4.20 13.57 28.73
CA THR A 260 3.85 14.88 28.18
C THR A 260 4.47 15.18 26.80
N THR A 261 5.14 14.19 26.18
CA THR A 261 5.78 14.34 24.85
C THR A 261 5.18 13.44 23.79
N LEU A 262 4.61 12.29 24.18
CA LEU A 262 3.83 11.40 23.32
C LEU A 262 2.57 12.12 22.83
N THR A 263 2.41 12.22 21.51
CA THR A 263 1.19 12.68 20.84
C THR A 263 0.42 11.54 20.20
N SER A 264 1.10 10.42 19.93
CA SER A 264 0.53 9.18 19.38
C SER A 264 0.97 7.97 20.20
N LEU A 265 0.00 7.17 20.67
CA LEU A 265 0.22 5.94 21.43
C LEU A 265 -0.63 4.80 20.87
N THR A 266 0.00 3.66 20.58
CA THR A 266 -0.66 2.40 20.23
C THR A 266 -0.39 1.37 21.30
N VAL A 267 -1.45 0.86 21.93
CA VAL A 267 -1.42 -0.13 23.02
C VAL A 267 -2.53 -1.17 22.82
N GLY A 268 -2.72 -1.62 21.57
CA GLY A 268 -3.70 -2.65 21.24
C GLY A 268 -3.24 -4.06 21.65
N SER A 269 -4.15 -4.90 22.15
CA SER A 269 -3.86 -6.24 22.69
C SER A 269 -2.86 -6.22 23.87
N CYS A 270 -3.12 -5.40 24.88
CA CYS A 270 -2.19 -5.11 25.98
C CYS A 270 -2.72 -5.40 27.40
N GLU A 271 -3.81 -6.16 27.50
CA GLU A 271 -4.48 -6.52 28.77
C GLU A 271 -4.97 -5.30 29.58
N ILE A 272 -5.29 -4.21 28.89
CA ILE A 272 -5.81 -2.97 29.50
C ILE A 272 -7.31 -3.09 29.75
N GLY A 273 -7.76 -2.66 30.91
CA GLY A 273 -9.16 -2.51 31.29
C GLY A 273 -9.54 -1.06 31.60
N ASP A 274 -10.62 -0.90 32.37
CA ASP A 274 -11.22 0.40 32.65
C ASP A 274 -10.31 1.34 33.48
N ALA A 275 -9.54 0.80 34.43
CA ALA A 275 -8.67 1.62 35.28
C ALA A 275 -7.40 2.12 34.56
N GLY A 276 -6.96 1.44 33.50
CA GLY A 276 -5.93 1.93 32.58
C GLY A 276 -6.50 2.99 31.64
N ALA A 277 -7.64 2.70 31.01
CA ALA A 277 -8.30 3.63 30.09
C ALA A 277 -8.66 4.97 30.77
N ALA A 278 -9.23 4.93 31.98
CA ALA A 278 -9.59 6.14 32.73
C ALA A 278 -8.38 7.00 33.15
N ALA A 279 -7.17 6.46 33.19
CA ALA A 279 -5.96 7.24 33.48
C ALA A 279 -5.67 8.30 32.39
N LEU A 280 -6.07 8.01 31.14
CA LEU A 280 -5.90 8.93 30.02
C LEU A 280 -6.78 10.18 30.12
N ALA A 281 -7.81 10.21 30.98
CA ALA A 281 -8.67 11.38 31.20
C ALA A 281 -7.87 12.68 31.45
N ASN A 282 -6.75 12.58 32.16
CA ASN A 282 -5.91 13.71 32.55
C ASN A 282 -4.69 13.94 31.63
N ASN A 283 -4.51 13.15 30.57
CA ASN A 283 -3.38 13.33 29.66
C ASN A 283 -3.60 14.53 28.72
N THR A 284 -2.60 15.41 28.62
CA THR A 284 -2.67 16.69 27.91
C THR A 284 -1.80 16.76 26.64
N ALA A 285 -1.20 15.65 26.22
CA ALA A 285 -0.27 15.59 25.08
C ALA A 285 -0.74 14.65 23.95
N LEU A 286 -1.37 13.52 24.31
CA LEU A 286 -1.90 12.53 23.37
C LEU A 286 -3.09 13.12 22.59
N THR A 287 -2.98 13.12 21.26
CA THR A 287 -4.06 13.51 20.34
C THR A 287 -4.63 12.31 19.58
N SER A 288 -3.86 11.22 19.46
CA SER A 288 -4.29 9.96 18.83
C SER A 288 -3.91 8.75 19.68
N VAL A 289 -4.91 7.93 20.04
CA VAL A 289 -4.72 6.71 20.84
C VAL A 289 -5.42 5.50 20.20
N ASP A 290 -4.68 4.40 20.07
CA ASP A 290 -5.18 3.07 19.72
C ASP A 290 -5.15 2.17 20.97
N LEU A 291 -6.35 1.70 21.36
CA LEU A 291 -6.61 0.80 22.48
C LEU A 291 -7.32 -0.48 21.98
N THR A 292 -7.05 -0.91 20.74
CA THR A 292 -7.76 -2.01 20.09
C THR A 292 -7.56 -3.37 20.78
N CYS A 293 -8.53 -4.27 20.73
CA CYS A 293 -8.42 -5.64 21.27
C CYS A 293 -8.05 -5.70 22.78
N ASN A 294 -8.63 -4.84 23.60
CA ASN A 294 -8.42 -4.78 25.05
C ASN A 294 -9.71 -5.17 25.82
N HIS A 295 -9.82 -4.84 27.10
CA HIS A 295 -10.91 -5.22 28.01
C HIS A 295 -11.65 -3.99 28.57
N ILE A 296 -11.72 -2.90 27.79
CA ILE A 296 -12.33 -1.63 28.21
C ILE A 296 -13.86 -1.75 28.11
N GLY A 297 -14.55 -1.49 29.21
CA GLY A 297 -16.00 -1.44 29.33
C GLY A 297 -16.54 -0.01 29.37
N GLU A 298 -17.65 0.18 30.08
CA GLU A 298 -18.32 1.48 30.18
C GLU A 298 -17.65 2.46 31.15
N GLU A 299 -16.91 1.99 32.17
CA GLU A 299 -16.24 2.88 33.13
C GLU A 299 -14.97 3.52 32.52
N GLY A 300 -14.20 2.76 31.73
CA GLY A 300 -13.07 3.26 30.97
C GLY A 300 -13.49 4.15 29.80
N ALA A 301 -14.65 3.86 29.18
CA ALA A 301 -15.27 4.76 28.21
C ALA A 301 -15.67 6.11 28.85
N GLU A 302 -16.20 6.10 30.08
CA GLU A 302 -16.54 7.30 30.85
C GLU A 302 -15.29 8.12 31.19
N GLY A 303 -14.18 7.47 31.56
CA GLY A 303 -12.88 8.12 31.75
C GLY A 303 -12.27 8.68 30.46
N LEU A 304 -12.30 7.93 29.35
CA LEU A 304 -11.82 8.40 28.05
C LEU A 304 -12.62 9.60 27.52
N ALA A 305 -13.93 9.61 27.73
CA ALA A 305 -14.80 10.72 27.34
C ALA A 305 -14.48 12.04 28.07
N ALA A 306 -13.89 11.98 29.26
CA ALA A 306 -13.49 13.15 30.02
C ALA A 306 -12.18 13.81 29.52
N ASN A 307 -11.43 13.18 28.61
CA ASN A 307 -10.23 13.77 28.03
C ASN A 307 -10.55 14.98 27.13
N THR A 308 -9.71 16.02 27.17
CA THR A 308 -9.92 17.32 26.49
C THR A 308 -8.85 17.66 25.44
N VAL A 309 -8.10 16.66 24.95
CA VAL A 309 -7.01 16.82 23.96
C VAL A 309 -7.06 15.75 22.85
N LEU A 310 -7.59 14.56 23.14
CA LEU A 310 -7.77 13.48 22.15
C LEU A 310 -8.70 13.92 21.02
N THR A 311 -8.22 13.78 19.78
CA THR A 311 -8.96 14.06 18.54
C THR A 311 -9.25 12.80 17.73
N SER A 312 -8.51 11.71 17.99
CA SER A 312 -8.66 10.39 17.37
C SER A 312 -8.54 9.28 18.41
N LEU A 313 -9.52 8.36 18.44
CA LEU A 313 -9.56 7.24 19.39
C LEU A 313 -10.04 5.96 18.71
N ASP A 314 -9.28 4.87 18.84
CA ASP A 314 -9.68 3.54 18.39
C ASP A 314 -9.87 2.59 19.57
N LEU A 315 -11.11 2.10 19.72
CA LEU A 315 -11.60 1.14 20.70
C LEU A 315 -12.14 -0.13 20.03
N THR A 316 -11.71 -0.44 18.80
CA THR A 316 -12.05 -1.69 18.10
C THR A 316 -11.85 -2.90 19.01
N ARG A 317 -12.84 -3.81 19.11
CA ARG A 317 -12.75 -5.04 19.91
C ARG A 317 -12.46 -4.78 21.39
N ASN A 318 -13.38 -4.09 22.04
CA ASN A 318 -13.42 -3.94 23.49
C ASN A 318 -14.82 -4.44 23.98
N SER A 319 -15.24 -4.01 25.17
CA SER A 319 -16.53 -4.34 25.80
C SER A 319 -17.43 -3.10 25.92
N ILE A 320 -17.32 -2.15 24.98
CA ILE A 320 -18.03 -0.86 25.05
C ILE A 320 -19.55 -1.09 24.90
N SER A 321 -20.31 -0.78 25.95
CA SER A 321 -21.77 -0.92 25.99
C SER A 321 -22.51 0.30 25.39
N ASP A 322 -23.83 0.23 25.28
CA ASP A 322 -24.71 1.39 25.05
C ASP A 322 -24.45 2.58 26.01
N ARG A 323 -23.99 2.32 27.25
CA ARG A 323 -23.63 3.38 28.22
C ARG A 323 -22.22 3.91 27.98
N GLY A 324 -21.26 3.06 27.62
CA GLY A 324 -19.94 3.53 27.19
C GLY A 324 -20.03 4.43 25.94
N ALA A 325 -20.87 4.05 24.99
CA ALA A 325 -21.23 4.88 23.84
C ALA A 325 -21.92 6.20 24.23
N ALA A 326 -22.77 6.19 25.27
CA ALA A 326 -23.38 7.41 25.83
C ALA A 326 -22.34 8.40 26.37
N ALA A 327 -21.34 7.90 27.09
CA ALA A 327 -20.27 8.74 27.64
C ALA A 327 -19.38 9.31 26.52
N LEU A 328 -18.92 8.47 25.59
CA LEU A 328 -18.10 8.89 24.44
C LEU A 328 -18.81 9.93 23.57
N ALA A 329 -20.14 9.87 23.44
CA ALA A 329 -20.92 10.88 22.75
C ALA A 329 -20.86 12.28 23.40
N GLY A 330 -20.63 12.36 24.71
CA GLY A 330 -20.47 13.61 25.46
C GLY A 330 -19.10 14.28 25.30
N ASN A 331 -18.13 13.62 24.65
CA ASN A 331 -16.81 14.21 24.41
C ASN A 331 -16.86 15.34 23.36
N THR A 332 -16.07 16.40 23.56
CA THR A 332 -16.09 17.62 22.74
C THR A 332 -14.79 17.91 21.97
N THR A 333 -13.88 16.93 21.88
CA THR A 333 -12.61 17.05 21.13
C THR A 333 -12.38 15.95 20.10
N LEU A 334 -13.00 14.78 20.27
CA LEU A 334 -12.94 13.68 19.33
C LEU A 334 -13.58 14.07 17.99
N THR A 335 -12.83 13.87 16.91
CA THR A 335 -13.24 14.11 15.51
C THR A 335 -13.28 12.81 14.70
N SER A 336 -12.59 11.77 15.17
CA SER A 336 -12.55 10.42 14.64
C SER A 336 -12.68 9.41 15.78
N LEU A 337 -13.64 8.49 15.68
CA LEU A 337 -13.87 7.44 16.66
C LEU A 337 -14.12 6.10 15.96
N CYS A 338 -13.36 5.08 16.35
CA CYS A 338 -13.60 3.69 15.95
C CYS A 338 -14.05 2.90 17.19
N VAL A 339 -15.24 2.30 17.13
CA VAL A 339 -15.84 1.47 18.19
C VAL A 339 -16.39 0.17 17.60
N ASN A 340 -15.85 -0.28 16.48
CA ASN A 340 -16.27 -1.49 15.77
C ASN A 340 -15.93 -2.79 16.53
N PHE A 341 -16.79 -3.81 16.39
CA PHE A 341 -16.80 -5.03 17.24
C PHE A 341 -16.88 -4.71 18.75
N ASN A 342 -17.98 -4.11 19.20
CA ASN A 342 -18.29 -3.91 20.62
C ASN A 342 -19.74 -4.36 20.91
N ASP A 343 -20.23 -4.12 22.12
CA ASP A 343 -21.60 -4.42 22.55
C ASP A 343 -22.53 -3.19 22.46
N ILE A 344 -22.37 -2.40 21.39
CA ILE A 344 -23.22 -1.23 21.12
C ILE A 344 -24.48 -1.66 20.35
N TYR A 345 -25.65 -1.25 20.83
CA TYR A 345 -26.93 -1.51 20.17
C TYR A 345 -27.49 -0.20 19.62
N GLY A 346 -28.74 -0.20 19.16
CA GLY A 346 -29.36 0.98 18.57
C GLY A 346 -29.38 2.20 19.50
N ARG A 347 -29.34 2.02 20.83
CA ARG A 347 -29.36 3.13 21.79
C ARG A 347 -28.04 3.88 21.84
N GLY A 348 -26.91 3.17 21.99
CA GLY A 348 -25.59 3.79 21.95
C GLY A 348 -25.29 4.41 20.58
N ALA A 349 -25.80 3.82 19.50
CA ALA A 349 -25.75 4.43 18.17
C ALA A 349 -26.54 5.74 18.07
N ARG A 350 -27.73 5.84 18.71
CA ARG A 350 -28.47 7.11 18.81
C ARG A 350 -27.71 8.15 19.64
N TRP A 351 -27.09 7.76 20.76
CA TRP A 351 -26.28 8.68 21.57
C TRP A 351 -25.05 9.20 20.81
N LEU A 352 -24.29 8.32 20.14
CA LEU A 352 -23.16 8.72 19.29
C LEU A 352 -23.58 9.66 18.14
N ALA A 353 -24.83 9.62 17.71
CA ALA A 353 -25.40 10.56 16.74
C ALA A 353 -25.72 11.96 17.31
N GLU A 354 -25.85 12.10 18.63
CA GLU A 354 -26.03 13.41 19.31
C GLU A 354 -24.70 14.17 19.46
N ASN A 355 -23.55 13.50 19.22
CA ASN A 355 -22.25 14.16 19.24
C ASN A 355 -22.11 15.22 18.12
N THR A 356 -21.42 16.32 18.44
CA THR A 356 -21.31 17.51 17.58
C THR A 356 -19.88 17.83 17.12
N THR A 357 -18.92 16.92 17.31
CA THR A 357 -17.51 17.10 16.92
C THR A 357 -16.98 15.96 16.04
N LEU A 358 -17.57 14.77 16.13
CA LEU A 358 -17.26 13.64 15.26
C LEU A 358 -17.58 13.96 13.80
N THR A 359 -16.57 13.75 12.96
CA THR A 359 -16.63 13.82 11.49
C THR A 359 -16.48 12.44 10.85
N THR A 360 -15.83 11.52 11.56
CA THR A 360 -15.60 10.13 11.16
C THR A 360 -16.01 9.20 12.30
N LEU A 361 -16.88 8.23 12.00
CA LEU A 361 -17.30 7.20 12.95
C LEU A 361 -17.28 5.82 12.28
N ASP A 362 -16.57 4.87 12.87
CA ASP A 362 -16.76 3.45 12.59
C ASP A 362 -17.43 2.77 13.80
N ILE A 363 -18.63 2.24 13.57
CA ILE A 363 -19.45 1.49 14.53
C ILE A 363 -19.81 0.10 13.97
N SER A 364 -19.02 -0.40 13.00
CA SER A 364 -19.23 -1.69 12.35
C SER A 364 -19.20 -2.88 13.31
N TYR A 365 -19.85 -3.98 12.94
CA TYR A 365 -19.96 -5.21 13.73
C TYR A 365 -20.60 -5.01 15.13
N ASN A 366 -21.34 -3.91 15.32
CA ASN A 366 -22.23 -3.66 16.44
C ASN A 366 -23.70 -3.85 16.00
N PRO A 367 -24.57 -4.55 16.73
CA PRO A 367 -25.96 -4.84 16.35
C PRO A 367 -26.92 -3.64 16.50
N ILE A 368 -26.63 -2.52 15.83
CA ILE A 368 -27.37 -1.25 15.99
C ILE A 368 -28.78 -1.24 15.37
N GLY A 369 -28.99 -2.00 14.30
CA GLY A 369 -30.26 -2.11 13.58
C GLY A 369 -30.79 -0.82 12.96
N ASP A 370 -32.00 -0.89 12.40
CA ASP A 370 -32.66 0.26 11.75
C ASP A 370 -32.87 1.45 12.71
N TRP A 371 -33.11 1.20 14.00
CA TRP A 371 -33.33 2.27 14.98
C TRP A 371 -32.06 3.04 15.35
N GLY A 372 -30.90 2.37 15.36
CA GLY A 372 -29.59 3.02 15.48
C GLY A 372 -29.20 3.78 14.21
N ALA A 373 -29.41 3.16 13.05
CA ALA A 373 -29.20 3.81 11.74
C ALA A 373 -30.05 5.07 11.55
N LEU A 374 -31.31 5.05 12.02
CA LEU A 374 -32.19 6.22 12.06
C LEU A 374 -31.62 7.35 12.93
N GLY A 375 -30.92 7.05 14.04
CA GLY A 375 -30.24 8.07 14.82
C GLY A 375 -29.03 8.64 14.10
N LEU A 376 -28.17 7.78 13.57
CA LEU A 376 -26.99 8.20 12.80
C LEU A 376 -27.35 9.04 11.57
N ALA A 377 -28.54 8.83 10.99
CA ALA A 377 -29.09 9.67 9.92
C ALA A 377 -29.44 11.11 10.35
N ASP A 378 -29.84 11.32 11.61
CA ASP A 378 -30.16 12.63 12.18
C ASP A 378 -28.89 13.50 12.41
N ASN A 379 -27.69 12.91 12.39
CA ASN A 379 -26.44 13.62 12.71
C ASN A 379 -25.98 14.60 11.61
N THR A 380 -25.50 15.78 12.03
CA THR A 380 -25.13 16.89 11.12
C THR A 380 -23.62 17.11 10.94
N THR A 381 -22.76 16.42 11.69
CA THR A 381 -21.30 16.66 11.74
C THR A 381 -20.48 15.58 11.07
N LEU A 382 -20.97 14.34 11.07
CA LEU A 382 -20.38 13.22 10.34
C LEU A 382 -20.27 13.52 8.84
N ARG A 383 -19.18 13.02 8.25
CA ARG A 383 -18.83 13.08 6.82
C ARG A 383 -18.50 11.68 6.30
N SER A 384 -17.86 10.86 7.14
CA SER A 384 -17.59 9.45 6.89
C SER A 384 -18.25 8.59 7.97
N LEU A 385 -19.09 7.63 7.57
CA LEU A 385 -19.73 6.68 8.47
C LEU A 385 -19.52 5.24 7.98
N SER A 386 -19.15 4.36 8.90
CA SER A 386 -18.98 2.92 8.66
C SER A 386 -19.85 2.13 9.64
N VAL A 387 -20.82 1.39 9.10
CA VAL A 387 -21.86 0.62 9.80
C VAL A 387 -21.94 -0.82 9.25
N VAL A 388 -20.79 -1.37 8.86
CA VAL A 388 -20.66 -2.70 8.26
C VAL A 388 -21.19 -3.76 9.23
N ALA A 389 -21.99 -4.72 8.77
CA ALA A 389 -22.59 -5.77 9.62
C ALA A 389 -23.44 -5.25 10.80
N GLY A 390 -24.00 -4.04 10.68
CA GLY A 390 -24.82 -3.36 11.70
C GLY A 390 -26.21 -3.95 11.98
N ARG A 391 -26.60 -5.05 11.29
CA ARG A 391 -27.97 -5.60 11.24
C ARG A 391 -29.02 -4.62 10.71
N ILE A 392 -28.62 -3.72 9.83
CA ILE A 392 -29.49 -2.72 9.19
C ILE A 392 -30.30 -3.38 8.06
N GLY A 393 -31.56 -2.99 7.93
CA GLY A 393 -32.48 -3.39 6.87
C GLY A 393 -32.89 -2.22 5.99
N VAL A 394 -34.07 -2.31 5.38
CA VAL A 394 -34.57 -1.32 4.43
C VAL A 394 -34.79 0.05 5.07
N GLU A 395 -35.32 0.11 6.30
CA GLU A 395 -35.72 1.38 6.92
C GLU A 395 -34.52 2.19 7.44
N GLY A 396 -33.50 1.53 7.99
CA GLY A 396 -32.25 2.20 8.36
C GLY A 396 -31.47 2.68 7.14
N ALA A 397 -31.50 1.94 6.02
CA ALA A 397 -30.96 2.40 4.75
C ALA A 397 -31.74 3.60 4.17
N ARG A 398 -33.08 3.60 4.27
CA ARG A 398 -33.95 4.74 3.92
C ARG A 398 -33.64 5.97 4.77
N ALA A 399 -33.44 5.80 6.07
CA ALA A 399 -33.06 6.89 6.96
C ALA A 399 -31.68 7.47 6.59
N LEU A 400 -30.65 6.63 6.48
CA LEU A 400 -29.29 7.06 6.10
C LEU A 400 -29.24 7.71 4.71
N ALA A 401 -30.11 7.31 3.77
CA ALA A 401 -30.27 7.98 2.48
C ALA A 401 -30.84 9.41 2.58
N GLY A 402 -31.60 9.72 3.64
CA GLY A 402 -32.12 11.06 3.94
C GLY A 402 -31.09 12.01 4.57
N ASN A 403 -29.93 11.51 5.00
CA ASN A 403 -28.87 12.33 5.57
C ASN A 403 -28.25 13.27 4.50
N THR A 404 -27.93 14.51 4.90
CA THR A 404 -27.47 15.58 4.00
C THR A 404 -26.02 16.03 4.26
N THR A 405 -25.26 15.24 5.02
CA THR A 405 -23.96 15.62 5.57
C THR A 405 -22.87 14.57 5.31
N LEU A 406 -23.24 13.30 5.25
CA LEU A 406 -22.36 12.21 4.82
C LEU A 406 -21.95 12.36 3.35
N THR A 407 -20.65 12.21 3.10
CA THR A 407 -20.04 12.16 1.76
C THR A 407 -19.38 10.80 1.48
N ALA A 408 -19.13 10.00 2.52
CA ALA A 408 -18.72 8.60 2.45
C ALA A 408 -19.57 7.73 3.41
N LEU A 409 -20.07 6.60 2.91
CA LEU A 409 -20.82 5.62 3.69
C LEU A 409 -20.39 4.19 3.32
N ASP A 410 -20.04 3.38 4.33
CA ASP A 410 -20.00 1.93 4.20
C ASP A 410 -21.12 1.30 5.04
N ILE A 411 -22.03 0.60 4.37
CA ILE A 411 -23.14 -0.16 4.95
C ILE A 411 -23.12 -1.62 4.46
N SER A 412 -21.93 -2.13 4.12
CA SER A 412 -21.72 -3.52 3.70
C SER A 412 -22.21 -4.55 4.73
N VAL A 413 -22.54 -5.75 4.28
CA VAL A 413 -22.96 -6.89 5.12
C VAL A 413 -24.26 -6.57 5.91
N ASN A 414 -25.17 -5.80 5.31
CA ASN A 414 -26.50 -5.47 5.87
C ASN A 414 -27.60 -5.87 4.89
N ALA A 415 -28.73 -6.40 5.40
CA ALA A 415 -29.82 -6.96 4.60
C ALA A 415 -30.78 -5.88 4.05
N ILE A 416 -30.22 -4.86 3.39
CA ILE A 416 -30.95 -3.68 2.90
C ILE A 416 -31.68 -3.94 1.57
N GLY A 417 -31.24 -4.95 0.81
CA GLY A 417 -31.82 -5.38 -0.46
C GLY A 417 -31.93 -4.27 -1.52
N ASN A 418 -32.78 -4.51 -2.52
CA ASN A 418 -32.99 -3.54 -3.61
C ASN A 418 -33.61 -2.22 -3.12
N GLU A 419 -34.52 -2.26 -2.14
CA GLU A 419 -35.24 -1.07 -1.69
C GLU A 419 -34.36 -0.10 -0.89
N GLY A 420 -33.49 -0.61 0.00
CA GLY A 420 -32.53 0.21 0.71
C GLY A 420 -31.47 0.80 -0.23
N ALA A 421 -31.00 0.02 -1.21
CA ALA A 421 -30.10 0.52 -2.23
C ALA A 421 -30.74 1.56 -3.17
N GLN A 422 -32.03 1.41 -3.49
CA GLN A 422 -32.81 2.40 -4.26
C GLN A 422 -32.94 3.73 -3.50
N ALA A 423 -33.14 3.70 -2.18
CA ALA A 423 -33.11 4.91 -1.37
C ALA A 423 -31.72 5.56 -1.38
N LEU A 424 -30.65 4.79 -1.13
CA LEU A 424 -29.28 5.30 -1.11
C LEU A 424 -28.81 5.84 -2.47
N ALA A 425 -29.32 5.29 -3.59
CA ALA A 425 -29.07 5.81 -4.94
C ALA A 425 -29.67 7.20 -5.18
N ALA A 426 -30.72 7.59 -4.44
CA ALA A 426 -31.34 8.91 -4.52
C ALA A 426 -30.65 9.96 -3.64
N ASN A 427 -29.65 9.59 -2.83
CA ASN A 427 -28.93 10.54 -1.98
C ASN A 427 -28.06 11.53 -2.79
N ALA A 428 -28.12 12.80 -2.42
CA ALA A 428 -27.51 13.92 -3.15
C ALA A 428 -26.12 14.37 -2.63
N THR A 429 -25.57 13.74 -1.58
CA THR A 429 -24.32 14.17 -0.91
C THR A 429 -23.24 13.11 -0.86
N LEU A 430 -23.61 11.82 -0.92
CA LEU A 430 -22.68 10.71 -0.99
C LEU A 430 -21.87 10.76 -2.30
N THR A 431 -20.55 10.72 -2.14
CA THR A 431 -19.56 10.63 -3.23
C THR A 431 -18.90 9.26 -3.30
N THR A 432 -18.86 8.56 -2.17
CA THR A 432 -18.33 7.20 -2.00
C THR A 432 -19.35 6.36 -1.25
N LEU A 433 -19.78 5.24 -1.83
CA LEU A 433 -20.75 4.33 -1.22
C LEU A 433 -20.28 2.88 -1.36
N SER A 434 -20.42 2.10 -0.28
CA SER A 434 -20.06 0.69 -0.23
C SER A 434 -21.24 -0.14 0.32
N LEU A 435 -21.68 -1.11 -0.49
CA LEU A 435 -22.83 -1.99 -0.31
C LEU A 435 -22.44 -3.46 -0.54
N ARG A 436 -21.23 -3.85 -0.12
CA ARG A 436 -20.71 -5.20 -0.37
C ARG A 436 -21.51 -6.22 0.44
N SER A 437 -21.98 -7.31 -0.18
CA SER A 437 -22.79 -8.35 0.49
C SER A 437 -24.09 -7.82 1.12
N CYS A 438 -24.87 -7.04 0.37
CA CYS A 438 -26.09 -6.37 0.85
C CYS A 438 -27.40 -6.93 0.24
N GLU A 439 -27.36 -8.17 -0.25
CA GLU A 439 -28.46 -8.89 -0.92
C GLU A 439 -29.01 -8.22 -2.19
N LEU A 440 -28.18 -7.38 -2.84
CA LEU A 440 -28.59 -6.60 -4.01
C LEU A 440 -28.78 -7.48 -5.27
N ARG A 441 -29.71 -7.05 -6.13
CA ARG A 441 -29.93 -7.63 -7.48
C ARG A 441 -29.90 -6.55 -8.56
N ALA A 442 -30.08 -6.93 -9.83
CA ALA A 442 -30.12 -6.02 -10.97
C ALA A 442 -30.99 -4.75 -10.75
N ALA A 443 -32.13 -4.86 -10.08
CA ALA A 443 -33.02 -3.72 -9.78
C ALA A 443 -32.46 -2.70 -8.77
N ALA A 444 -31.39 -3.03 -8.03
CA ALA A 444 -30.60 -2.05 -7.26
C ALA A 444 -29.64 -1.28 -8.18
N ALA A 445 -28.99 -1.96 -9.13
CA ALA A 445 -28.07 -1.34 -10.08
C ALA A 445 -28.77 -0.35 -11.03
N GLU A 446 -30.00 -0.64 -11.45
CA GLU A 446 -30.84 0.31 -12.21
C GLU A 446 -31.13 1.61 -11.45
N ALA A 447 -31.10 1.61 -10.11
CA ALA A 447 -31.23 2.85 -9.34
C ALA A 447 -29.98 3.73 -9.46
N PHE A 448 -28.79 3.12 -9.39
CA PHE A 448 -27.53 3.83 -9.52
C PHE A 448 -27.25 4.35 -10.95
N LYS A 449 -27.92 3.81 -11.97
CA LYS A 449 -27.83 4.31 -13.36
C LYS A 449 -28.06 5.81 -13.49
N ALA A 450 -29.03 6.35 -12.73
CA ALA A 450 -29.39 7.77 -12.74
C ALA A 450 -28.66 8.63 -11.68
N ASN A 451 -27.85 8.03 -10.80
CA ASN A 451 -27.13 8.77 -9.77
C ASN A 451 -25.97 9.59 -10.38
N THR A 452 -25.89 10.87 -10.02
CA THR A 452 -24.92 11.85 -10.56
C THR A 452 -23.88 12.31 -9.53
N THR A 453 -23.93 11.81 -8.30
CA THR A 453 -23.16 12.30 -7.14
C THR A 453 -22.04 11.34 -6.72
N LEU A 454 -22.24 10.03 -6.90
CA LEU A 454 -21.25 9.01 -6.60
C LEU A 454 -20.11 9.03 -7.64
N ALA A 455 -18.90 9.30 -7.17
CA ALA A 455 -17.67 9.12 -7.93
C ALA A 455 -17.11 7.70 -7.77
N SER A 456 -17.43 7.01 -6.65
CA SER A 456 -16.99 5.66 -6.31
C SER A 456 -18.13 4.82 -5.73
N LEU A 457 -18.40 3.66 -6.33
CA LEU A 457 -19.39 2.69 -5.85
C LEU A 457 -18.76 1.30 -5.68
N ASP A 458 -18.98 0.67 -4.53
CA ASP A 458 -18.71 -0.75 -4.29
C ASP A 458 -20.02 -1.50 -4.03
N ILE A 459 -20.25 -2.55 -4.80
CA ILE A 459 -21.43 -3.43 -4.74
C ILE A 459 -21.01 -4.91 -4.82
N GLY A 460 -19.79 -5.24 -4.36
CA GLY A 460 -19.25 -6.60 -4.40
C GLY A 460 -20.10 -7.66 -3.66
N GLU A 461 -19.91 -8.94 -3.97
CA GLU A 461 -20.57 -10.10 -3.33
C GLU A 461 -22.11 -10.03 -3.32
N ASN A 462 -22.72 -9.51 -4.38
CA ASN A 462 -24.17 -9.42 -4.54
C ASN A 462 -24.64 -10.33 -5.70
N ARG A 463 -25.88 -10.17 -6.16
CA ARG A 463 -26.44 -10.89 -7.33
C ARG A 463 -26.92 -9.90 -8.38
N ILE A 464 -26.05 -8.94 -8.70
CA ILE A 464 -26.34 -7.85 -9.65
C ILE A 464 -26.58 -8.40 -11.08
N GLU A 465 -25.97 -9.54 -11.41
CA GLU A 465 -26.17 -10.29 -12.67
C GLU A 465 -25.82 -9.45 -13.94
N ALA A 466 -25.98 -10.03 -15.12
CA ALA A 466 -25.64 -9.35 -16.37
C ALA A 466 -26.48 -8.07 -16.61
N ALA A 467 -27.75 -8.08 -16.20
CA ALA A 467 -28.68 -6.97 -16.38
C ALA A 467 -28.29 -5.74 -15.52
N GLY A 468 -27.88 -5.93 -14.27
CA GLY A 468 -27.43 -4.82 -13.44
C GLY A 468 -26.08 -4.25 -13.90
N ALA A 469 -25.19 -5.08 -14.44
CA ALA A 469 -23.96 -4.60 -15.08
C ALA A 469 -24.24 -3.80 -16.38
N GLN A 470 -25.31 -4.14 -17.11
CA GLN A 470 -25.80 -3.33 -18.24
C GLN A 470 -26.33 -1.98 -17.77
N ALA A 471 -27.13 -1.94 -16.71
CA ALA A 471 -27.63 -0.70 -16.12
C ALA A 471 -26.51 0.26 -15.68
N LEU A 472 -25.46 -0.27 -15.03
CA LEU A 472 -24.31 0.51 -14.56
C LEU A 472 -23.39 0.97 -15.70
N ALA A 473 -23.42 0.33 -16.86
CA ALA A 473 -22.67 0.78 -18.03
C ALA A 473 -23.17 2.14 -18.56
N ASP A 474 -24.45 2.47 -18.34
CA ASP A 474 -25.06 3.74 -18.73
C ASP A 474 -24.79 4.89 -17.73
N ASN A 475 -24.27 4.61 -16.52
CA ASN A 475 -23.94 5.68 -15.56
C ASN A 475 -22.72 6.50 -16.05
N THR A 476 -22.83 7.83 -16.03
CA THR A 476 -21.81 8.76 -16.54
C THR A 476 -21.03 9.52 -15.47
N ALA A 477 -21.35 9.35 -14.19
CA ALA A 477 -20.69 10.02 -13.06
C ALA A 477 -19.64 9.15 -12.36
N LEU A 478 -19.87 7.83 -12.30
CA LEU A 478 -18.97 6.88 -11.67
C LEU A 478 -17.62 6.85 -12.39
N THR A 479 -16.55 7.11 -11.61
CA THR A 479 -15.15 7.01 -12.06
C THR A 479 -14.49 5.71 -11.59
N THR A 480 -15.02 5.15 -10.49
CA THR A 480 -14.56 3.93 -9.83
C THR A 480 -15.76 3.02 -9.56
N LEU A 481 -15.75 1.79 -10.08
CA LEU A 481 -16.76 0.77 -9.80
C LEU A 481 -16.08 -0.51 -9.33
N ARG A 482 -16.57 -1.07 -8.21
CA ARG A 482 -16.28 -2.44 -7.81
C ARG A 482 -17.56 -3.26 -7.75
N ILE A 483 -17.54 -4.38 -8.48
CA ILE A 483 -18.66 -5.30 -8.66
C ILE A 483 -18.11 -6.75 -8.65
N THR A 484 -17.15 -7.01 -7.77
CA THR A 484 -16.58 -8.35 -7.53
C THR A 484 -17.67 -9.35 -7.16
N GLY A 485 -17.58 -10.62 -7.58
CA GLY A 485 -18.43 -11.69 -7.02
C GLY A 485 -19.93 -11.53 -7.31
N ASN A 486 -20.30 -11.12 -8.53
CA ASN A 486 -21.66 -10.66 -8.85
C ASN A 486 -22.38 -11.39 -10.00
N GLN A 487 -21.76 -12.44 -10.56
CA GLN A 487 -22.33 -13.28 -11.62
C GLN A 487 -22.68 -12.51 -12.91
N ILE A 488 -21.96 -11.42 -13.22
CA ILE A 488 -22.27 -10.56 -14.38
C ILE A 488 -21.97 -11.23 -15.72
N GLY A 489 -21.07 -12.22 -15.73
CA GLY A 489 -20.69 -13.02 -16.90
C GLY A 489 -20.12 -12.20 -18.06
N MET A 490 -20.04 -12.85 -19.23
CA MET A 490 -19.54 -12.22 -20.45
C MET A 490 -20.38 -11.01 -20.89
N ALA A 491 -21.71 -11.07 -20.75
CA ALA A 491 -22.62 -10.03 -21.23
C ALA A 491 -22.56 -8.75 -20.37
N GLY A 492 -22.43 -8.87 -19.05
CA GLY A 492 -22.22 -7.71 -18.17
C GLY A 492 -20.86 -7.06 -18.39
N ALA A 493 -19.80 -7.86 -18.57
CA ALA A 493 -18.47 -7.35 -18.91
C ALA A 493 -18.43 -6.65 -20.28
N GLN A 494 -19.14 -7.18 -21.28
CA GLN A 494 -19.30 -6.54 -22.60
C GLN A 494 -20.01 -5.19 -22.52
N ALA A 495 -21.03 -5.05 -21.67
CA ALA A 495 -21.70 -3.78 -21.44
C ALA A 495 -20.80 -2.77 -20.72
N LEU A 496 -20.18 -3.16 -19.60
CA LEU A 496 -19.28 -2.29 -18.84
C LEU A 496 -18.07 -1.81 -19.68
N ALA A 497 -17.63 -2.58 -20.67
CA ALA A 497 -16.59 -2.16 -21.61
C ALA A 497 -16.99 -0.97 -22.51
N ALA A 498 -18.28 -0.71 -22.72
CA ALA A 498 -18.77 0.42 -23.50
C ALA A 498 -18.64 1.75 -22.75
N ASN A 499 -18.74 1.73 -21.40
CA ASN A 499 -18.72 2.90 -20.53
C ASN A 499 -17.44 3.75 -20.70
N ARG A 500 -17.56 5.07 -20.54
CA ARG A 500 -16.45 6.04 -20.76
C ARG A 500 -16.15 6.96 -19.57
N SER A 501 -16.90 6.91 -18.47
CA SER A 501 -16.59 7.64 -17.24
C SER A 501 -15.68 6.84 -16.31
N LEU A 502 -15.80 5.51 -16.32
CA LEU A 502 -15.00 4.61 -15.50
C LEU A 502 -13.53 4.66 -15.91
N THR A 503 -12.69 4.97 -14.92
CA THR A 503 -11.22 4.96 -15.01
C THR A 503 -10.61 3.81 -14.21
N LYS A 504 -11.34 3.32 -13.20
CA LYS A 504 -10.99 2.18 -12.34
C LYS A 504 -12.16 1.19 -12.30
N LEU A 505 -11.92 -0.07 -12.64
CA LEU A 505 -12.94 -1.11 -12.64
C LEU A 505 -12.41 -2.37 -11.96
N ASN A 506 -13.14 -2.89 -10.97
CA ASN A 506 -12.94 -4.22 -10.42
C ASN A 506 -14.17 -5.09 -10.69
N ILE A 507 -14.01 -6.10 -11.54
CA ILE A 507 -15.03 -7.10 -11.90
C ILE A 507 -14.51 -8.52 -11.62
N SER A 508 -13.58 -8.69 -10.68
CA SER A 508 -13.06 -10.01 -10.27
C SER A 508 -14.17 -10.98 -9.85
N GLN A 509 -13.92 -12.29 -9.92
CA GLN A 509 -14.86 -13.35 -9.51
C GLN A 509 -16.24 -13.30 -10.22
N ASN A 510 -16.25 -13.13 -11.55
CA ASN A 510 -17.50 -12.94 -12.33
C ASN A 510 -17.69 -13.85 -13.56
N ASP A 511 -16.76 -14.78 -13.84
CA ASP A 511 -16.77 -15.65 -15.04
C ASP A 511 -17.04 -14.89 -16.36
N ILE A 512 -16.29 -13.81 -16.59
CA ILE A 512 -16.44 -12.95 -17.78
C ILE A 512 -15.92 -13.64 -19.06
N ARG A 513 -15.05 -14.64 -18.89
CA ARG A 513 -14.41 -15.44 -19.94
C ARG A 513 -13.60 -14.59 -20.93
N SER A 514 -13.04 -15.24 -21.94
CA SER A 514 -12.27 -14.55 -23.00
C SER A 514 -13.08 -13.46 -23.71
N ALA A 515 -14.37 -13.68 -23.94
CA ALA A 515 -15.26 -12.74 -24.63
C ALA A 515 -15.49 -11.42 -23.85
N GLY A 516 -15.62 -11.47 -22.52
CA GLY A 516 -15.69 -10.28 -21.67
C GLY A 516 -14.38 -9.51 -21.66
N ALA A 517 -13.25 -10.22 -21.51
CA ALA A 517 -11.91 -9.63 -21.56
C ALA A 517 -11.58 -8.98 -22.93
N GLN A 518 -12.04 -9.59 -24.02
CA GLN A 518 -11.90 -9.05 -25.38
C GLN A 518 -12.66 -7.74 -25.59
N ALA A 519 -13.86 -7.60 -25.01
CA ALA A 519 -14.57 -6.33 -25.03
C ALA A 519 -13.86 -5.26 -24.17
N LEU A 520 -13.44 -5.61 -22.95
CA LEU A 520 -12.72 -4.69 -22.06
C LEU A 520 -11.38 -4.21 -22.64
N ALA A 521 -10.72 -5.02 -23.45
CA ALA A 521 -9.52 -4.63 -24.18
C ALA A 521 -9.74 -3.45 -25.16
N ALA A 522 -10.97 -3.27 -25.66
CA ALA A 522 -11.34 -2.16 -26.54
C ALA A 522 -11.79 -0.89 -25.78
N ASN A 523 -11.86 -0.93 -24.44
CA ASN A 523 -12.11 0.25 -23.63
C ASN A 523 -10.86 1.16 -23.57
N THR A 524 -11.06 2.48 -23.61
CA THR A 524 -9.97 3.47 -23.63
C THR A 524 -10.01 4.49 -22.49
N SER A 525 -10.97 4.40 -21.56
CA SER A 525 -11.03 5.23 -20.35
C SER A 525 -10.42 4.53 -19.13
N LEU A 526 -10.46 3.20 -19.10
CA LEU A 526 -9.88 2.40 -18.02
C LEU A 526 -8.36 2.52 -18.00
N THR A 527 -7.85 2.89 -16.82
CA THR A 527 -6.42 2.99 -16.49
C THR A 527 -5.99 1.93 -15.46
N SER A 528 -6.96 1.45 -14.66
CA SER A 528 -6.81 0.43 -13.63
C SER A 528 -7.92 -0.62 -13.80
N LEU A 529 -7.55 -1.87 -14.08
CA LEU A 529 -8.50 -2.96 -14.28
C LEU A 529 -8.15 -4.18 -13.40
N ASP A 530 -9.14 -4.70 -12.68
CA ASP A 530 -9.08 -5.99 -12.00
C ASP A 530 -10.11 -6.96 -12.59
N VAL A 531 -9.60 -8.06 -13.16
CA VAL A 531 -10.36 -9.21 -13.67
C VAL A 531 -9.85 -10.52 -13.07
N SER A 532 -9.31 -10.49 -11.84
CA SER A 532 -8.85 -11.70 -11.15
C SER A 532 -9.99 -12.72 -10.95
N SER A 533 -9.66 -14.02 -11.04
CA SER A 533 -10.64 -15.12 -10.95
C SER A 533 -11.85 -14.99 -11.89
N ALA A 534 -11.64 -14.57 -13.15
CA ALA A 534 -12.73 -14.27 -14.10
C ALA A 534 -12.71 -15.15 -15.38
N SER A 535 -11.99 -16.27 -15.35
CA SER A 535 -11.93 -17.30 -16.41
C SER A 535 -11.41 -16.80 -17.78
N ILE A 536 -10.63 -15.73 -17.86
CA ILE A 536 -10.35 -15.06 -19.15
C ILE A 536 -9.49 -15.88 -20.12
N GLY A 537 -8.65 -16.79 -19.59
CA GLY A 537 -7.75 -17.66 -20.36
C GLY A 537 -6.72 -16.91 -21.21
N ALA A 538 -5.95 -17.67 -22.00
CA ALA A 538 -4.90 -17.12 -22.87
C ALA A 538 -5.44 -16.06 -23.85
N ALA A 539 -6.59 -16.33 -24.49
CA ALA A 539 -7.19 -15.44 -25.48
C ALA A 539 -7.69 -14.11 -24.88
N GLY A 540 -8.18 -14.11 -23.63
CA GLY A 540 -8.54 -12.88 -22.92
C GLY A 540 -7.31 -12.05 -22.53
N ALA A 541 -6.26 -12.71 -22.04
CA ALA A 541 -4.99 -12.06 -21.73
C ALA A 541 -4.30 -11.47 -22.98
N GLN A 542 -4.34 -12.18 -24.10
CA GLN A 542 -3.83 -11.70 -25.39
C GLN A 542 -4.58 -10.47 -25.90
N ALA A 543 -5.90 -10.40 -25.69
CA ALA A 543 -6.67 -9.21 -26.02
C ALA A 543 -6.32 -8.03 -25.09
N LEU A 544 -6.31 -8.24 -23.77
CA LEU A 544 -5.94 -7.19 -22.81
C LEU A 544 -4.50 -6.68 -23.01
N ALA A 545 -3.59 -7.52 -23.49
CA ALA A 545 -2.24 -7.12 -23.87
C ALA A 545 -2.17 -6.14 -25.06
N ALA A 546 -3.22 -6.05 -25.89
CA ALA A 546 -3.33 -5.04 -26.95
C ALA A 546 -3.88 -3.69 -26.46
N ASN A 547 -4.37 -3.60 -25.21
CA ASN A 547 -4.90 -2.35 -24.68
C ASN A 547 -3.79 -1.30 -24.44
N THR A 548 -4.11 -0.02 -24.66
CA THR A 548 -3.13 1.08 -24.62
C THR A 548 -3.40 2.17 -23.56
N SER A 549 -4.48 2.05 -22.77
CA SER A 549 -4.85 2.97 -21.69
C SER A 549 -4.60 2.40 -20.29
N ILE A 550 -4.73 1.08 -20.12
CA ILE A 550 -4.51 0.39 -18.85
C ILE A 550 -3.02 0.43 -18.49
N THR A 551 -2.73 0.85 -17.25
CA THR A 551 -1.38 0.92 -16.67
C THR A 551 -1.23 0.00 -15.45
N TRP A 552 -2.31 -0.19 -14.69
CA TRP A 552 -2.42 -1.16 -13.62
C TRP A 552 -3.40 -2.27 -14.02
N LEU A 553 -2.96 -3.52 -13.96
CA LEU A 553 -3.76 -4.69 -14.33
C LEU A 553 -3.58 -5.83 -13.33
N ASN A 554 -4.67 -6.30 -12.74
CA ASN A 554 -4.71 -7.56 -12.00
C ASN A 554 -5.54 -8.60 -12.78
N ILE A 555 -4.90 -9.72 -13.11
CA ILE A 555 -5.54 -10.88 -13.75
C ILE A 555 -5.17 -12.20 -13.04
N ASN A 556 -4.89 -12.17 -11.73
CA ASN A 556 -4.63 -13.39 -10.94
C ASN A 556 -5.69 -14.49 -11.22
N ASP A 557 -5.30 -15.76 -11.17
CA ASP A 557 -6.22 -16.92 -11.20
C ASP A 557 -7.10 -17.04 -12.46
N ASN A 558 -6.53 -16.77 -13.63
CA ASN A 558 -7.25 -16.79 -14.91
C ASN A 558 -6.80 -17.87 -15.92
N HIS A 559 -5.83 -18.71 -15.55
CA HIS A 559 -5.29 -19.79 -16.38
C HIS A 559 -4.80 -19.34 -17.77
N ILE A 560 -4.10 -18.19 -17.83
CA ILE A 560 -3.67 -17.57 -19.10
C ILE A 560 -2.50 -18.30 -19.78
N GLY A 561 -1.74 -19.12 -19.04
CA GLY A 561 -0.59 -19.86 -19.54
C GLY A 561 0.55 -19.00 -20.10
N ASP A 562 1.53 -19.66 -20.73
CA ASP A 562 2.66 -18.96 -21.36
C ASP A 562 2.22 -18.03 -22.50
N ALA A 563 1.24 -18.44 -23.32
CA ALA A 563 0.78 -17.64 -24.46
C ALA A 563 0.10 -16.31 -24.04
N GLY A 564 -0.58 -16.28 -22.89
CA GLY A 564 -1.10 -15.04 -22.31
C GLY A 564 -0.01 -14.19 -21.66
N ALA A 565 0.89 -14.81 -20.90
CA ALA A 565 2.02 -14.12 -20.26
C ALA A 565 2.99 -13.48 -21.28
N GLN A 566 3.26 -14.15 -22.40
CA GLN A 566 4.08 -13.64 -23.50
C GLN A 566 3.47 -12.39 -24.15
N ALA A 567 2.16 -12.39 -24.39
CA ALA A 567 1.48 -11.23 -24.95
C ALA A 567 1.53 -10.04 -23.98
N LEU A 568 1.22 -10.26 -22.70
CA LEU A 568 1.28 -9.21 -21.68
C LEU A 568 2.70 -8.64 -21.49
N ALA A 569 3.72 -9.48 -21.61
CA ALA A 569 5.11 -9.03 -21.59
C ALA A 569 5.50 -8.15 -22.79
N ALA A 570 4.80 -8.26 -23.92
CA ALA A 570 4.97 -7.38 -25.07
C ALA A 570 4.20 -6.04 -24.94
N ASN A 571 3.30 -5.89 -23.96
CA ASN A 571 2.63 -4.63 -23.71
C ASN A 571 3.63 -3.59 -23.16
N THR A 572 3.56 -2.36 -23.68
CA THR A 572 4.49 -1.26 -23.35
C THR A 572 3.85 -0.12 -22.54
N ARG A 573 2.62 -0.31 -22.07
CA ARG A 573 1.83 0.67 -21.30
C ARG A 573 1.61 0.24 -19.85
N LEU A 574 1.53 -1.06 -19.60
CA LEU A 574 1.50 -1.63 -18.25
C LEU A 574 2.77 -1.25 -17.47
N THR A 575 2.55 -0.71 -16.29
CA THR A 575 3.56 -0.41 -15.26
C THR A 575 3.39 -1.31 -14.05
N SER A 576 2.16 -1.74 -13.72
CA SER A 576 1.88 -2.66 -12.61
C SER A 576 1.04 -3.84 -13.09
N LEU A 577 1.57 -5.06 -12.93
CA LEU A 577 0.92 -6.29 -13.38
C LEU A 577 0.86 -7.34 -12.24
N SER A 578 -0.31 -7.93 -12.01
CA SER A 578 -0.48 -9.08 -11.12
C SER A 578 -1.04 -10.28 -11.91
N ILE A 579 -0.29 -11.38 -11.88
CA ILE A 579 -0.48 -12.60 -12.71
C ILE A 579 -0.21 -13.88 -11.90
N TRP A 580 -0.49 -13.88 -10.60
CA TRP A 580 -0.46 -15.09 -9.75
C TRP A 580 -1.52 -16.12 -10.19
N GLY A 581 -1.43 -17.38 -9.75
CA GLY A 581 -2.44 -18.43 -10.02
C GLY A 581 -2.61 -18.88 -11.50
N ASN A 582 -1.77 -18.41 -12.41
CA ASN A 582 -2.10 -18.38 -13.85
C ASN A 582 -1.58 -19.54 -14.71
N ARG A 583 -0.99 -20.58 -14.12
CA ARG A 583 -0.35 -21.73 -14.83
C ARG A 583 0.72 -21.29 -15.85
N ILE A 584 1.50 -20.29 -15.50
CA ILE A 584 2.61 -19.79 -16.33
C ILE A 584 3.84 -20.68 -16.10
N GLY A 585 4.55 -21.02 -17.17
CA GLY A 585 5.78 -21.81 -17.18
C GLY A 585 6.99 -20.99 -17.65
N ASP A 586 7.99 -21.71 -18.17
CA ASP A 586 9.28 -21.15 -18.54
C ASP A 586 9.21 -20.06 -19.62
N ALA A 587 8.36 -20.22 -20.64
CA ALA A 587 8.38 -19.35 -21.82
C ALA A 587 7.62 -18.04 -21.59
N GLY A 588 6.63 -18.03 -20.69
CA GLY A 588 5.96 -16.83 -20.20
C GLY A 588 6.85 -16.05 -19.22
N VAL A 589 7.48 -16.74 -18.27
CA VAL A 589 8.41 -16.13 -17.30
C VAL A 589 9.61 -15.48 -17.99
N LYS A 590 10.16 -16.13 -19.04
CA LYS A 590 11.26 -15.56 -19.86
C LYS A 590 10.84 -14.33 -20.67
N ALA A 591 9.61 -14.29 -21.18
CA ALA A 591 9.09 -13.10 -21.86
C ALA A 591 8.88 -11.95 -20.87
N LEU A 592 8.30 -12.21 -19.69
CA LEU A 592 8.16 -11.22 -18.62
C LEU A 592 9.53 -10.67 -18.17
N ALA A 593 10.56 -11.51 -18.14
CA ALA A 593 11.95 -11.09 -17.89
C ALA A 593 12.54 -10.19 -18.99
N ALA A 594 11.97 -10.15 -20.19
CA ALA A 594 12.36 -9.25 -21.27
C ALA A 594 11.55 -7.94 -21.32
N ASN A 595 10.47 -7.82 -20.55
CA ASN A 595 9.72 -6.56 -20.46
C ASN A 595 10.56 -5.45 -19.79
N THR A 596 10.39 -4.21 -20.24
CA THR A 596 11.11 -3.04 -19.72
C THR A 596 10.20 -1.87 -19.32
N THR A 597 8.88 -2.10 -19.20
CA THR A 597 7.88 -1.07 -18.85
C THR A 597 7.25 -1.28 -17.48
N LEU A 598 7.17 -2.53 -17.02
CA LEU A 598 6.74 -2.86 -15.67
C LEU A 598 7.70 -2.28 -14.62
N THR A 599 7.12 -1.57 -13.65
CA THR A 599 7.76 -1.12 -12.41
C THR A 599 7.26 -1.90 -11.19
N LYS A 600 6.14 -2.63 -11.31
CA LYS A 600 5.66 -3.58 -10.30
C LYS A 600 5.17 -4.88 -10.95
N LEU A 601 5.57 -6.03 -10.39
CA LEU A 601 5.13 -7.35 -10.82
C LEU A 601 4.79 -8.25 -9.62
N THR A 602 3.64 -8.92 -9.69
CA THR A 602 3.23 -9.98 -8.76
C THR A 602 3.05 -11.30 -9.51
N ILE A 603 3.86 -12.31 -9.20
CA ILE A 603 3.75 -13.68 -9.76
C ILE A 603 4.28 -14.70 -8.74
N GLY A 604 3.60 -15.83 -8.60
CA GLY A 604 4.02 -16.90 -7.70
C GLY A 604 4.93 -17.91 -8.37
N LYS A 605 5.94 -18.40 -7.67
CA LYS A 605 6.68 -19.60 -8.10
C LYS A 605 5.87 -20.83 -7.71
N ARG A 606 5.21 -21.46 -8.70
CA ARG A 606 4.38 -22.66 -8.46
C ARG A 606 5.22 -23.86 -8.02
N VAL A 607 5.23 -24.17 -6.72
CA VAL A 607 5.93 -25.33 -6.12
C VAL A 607 5.00 -26.57 -6.02
N ASP A 608 4.22 -26.79 -7.07
CA ASP A 608 3.19 -27.82 -7.12
C ASP A 608 3.78 -29.15 -7.60
N LYS A 609 3.87 -30.14 -6.71
CA LYS A 609 4.58 -31.40 -6.97
C LYS A 609 3.83 -32.39 -7.86
N GLN A 610 2.53 -32.20 -8.09
CA GLN A 610 1.69 -33.21 -8.75
C GLN A 610 1.36 -32.92 -10.22
N LEU A 611 1.56 -31.68 -10.69
CA LEU A 611 1.00 -31.24 -11.99
C LEU A 611 2.04 -30.93 -13.10
N GLY A 612 3.32 -31.23 -12.88
CA GLY A 612 4.39 -31.23 -13.92
C GLY A 612 4.82 -29.87 -14.49
N GLU A 613 3.88 -28.91 -14.61
CA GLU A 613 4.09 -27.54 -15.05
C GLU A 613 4.73 -26.68 -13.95
N GLN A 614 6.03 -26.87 -13.73
CA GLN A 614 6.83 -26.05 -12.82
C GLN A 614 7.58 -24.97 -13.60
N ILE A 615 7.67 -23.77 -13.04
CA ILE A 615 8.60 -22.75 -13.53
C ILE A 615 10.00 -23.23 -13.13
N GLY A 616 10.81 -23.62 -14.11
CA GLY A 616 12.15 -24.12 -13.90
C GLY A 616 13.05 -23.08 -13.29
N ASP A 617 14.01 -23.52 -12.46
CA ASP A 617 14.90 -22.59 -11.76
C ASP A 617 15.65 -21.66 -12.71
N LEU A 618 15.94 -22.06 -13.96
CA LEU A 618 16.59 -21.19 -14.94
C LEU A 618 15.68 -20.04 -15.44
N ALA A 619 14.42 -20.29 -15.77
CA ALA A 619 13.50 -19.20 -16.15
C ALA A 619 13.17 -18.31 -14.95
N TRP A 620 12.93 -18.91 -13.78
CA TRP A 620 12.81 -18.14 -12.55
C TRP A 620 14.10 -17.33 -12.31
N GLN A 621 15.28 -17.87 -12.65
CA GLN A 621 16.59 -17.20 -12.61
C GLN A 621 16.73 -16.05 -13.61
N GLU A 622 16.05 -16.08 -14.74
CA GLU A 622 16.05 -14.95 -15.69
C GLU A 622 15.11 -13.81 -15.24
N LEU A 623 14.00 -14.12 -14.56
CA LEU A 623 13.04 -13.09 -14.11
C LEU A 623 13.58 -12.14 -13.04
N MET A 624 14.01 -12.60 -11.85
CA MET A 624 14.56 -11.67 -10.84
C MET A 624 15.86 -11.02 -11.32
N ALA A 625 16.64 -11.66 -12.21
CA ALA A 625 17.78 -10.98 -12.82
C ALA A 625 17.33 -9.77 -13.68
N SER A 626 16.08 -9.71 -14.12
CA SER A 626 15.45 -8.52 -14.70
C SER A 626 14.85 -7.57 -13.66
N VAL A 627 14.26 -8.09 -12.58
CA VAL A 627 13.80 -7.28 -11.42
C VAL A 627 14.95 -6.49 -10.80
N ASP A 628 16.00 -7.19 -10.37
CA ASP A 628 17.27 -6.67 -9.82
C ASP A 628 17.86 -5.55 -10.67
N ARG A 629 17.84 -5.79 -11.99
CA ARG A 629 18.27 -4.83 -13.01
C ARG A 629 17.38 -3.59 -12.99
N SER A 630 16.11 -3.77 -13.35
CA SER A 630 15.13 -2.70 -13.64
C SER A 630 14.70 -1.86 -12.43
N GLY A 631 14.94 -2.33 -11.20
CA GLY A 631 14.44 -1.69 -9.99
C GLY A 631 12.94 -1.94 -9.74
N MET A 632 12.39 -2.98 -10.37
CA MET A 632 10.98 -3.34 -10.30
C MET A 632 10.60 -3.80 -8.88
N THR A 633 9.53 -3.25 -8.31
CA THR A 633 8.97 -3.76 -7.06
C THR A 633 8.35 -5.14 -7.30
N PHE A 634 8.88 -6.16 -6.64
CA PHE A 634 8.46 -7.54 -6.86
C PHE A 634 7.81 -8.16 -5.63
N HIS A 635 6.74 -8.94 -5.85
CA HIS A 635 6.08 -9.74 -4.83
C HIS A 635 5.88 -11.17 -5.35
N SER A 636 6.43 -12.15 -4.62
CA SER A 636 6.10 -13.57 -4.81
C SER A 636 5.09 -13.99 -3.74
N LEU A 637 4.16 -14.84 -4.13
CA LEU A 637 3.21 -15.56 -3.28
C LEU A 637 3.25 -17.05 -3.63
#